data_AF-A0A2L2NHA2-F1
#
_entry.id   AF-A0A2L2NHA2-F1
#
_cell.length_a   1.000
_cell.length_b   1.000
_cell.length_c   1.000
_cell.angle_alpha   90.00
_cell.angle_beta   90.00
_cell.angle_gamma   90.00
#
_symmetry.space_group_name_H-M   'P 1'
#
loop_
_entity.id
_entity.type
_entity.pdbx_description
1 polymer ?
#
loop_
_entity_poly.entity_id
_entity_poly.type
_entity_poly.pdbx_seq_one_letter_code
_entity_poly.pdbx_strand_id
1 'polypeptide(L)'
;MNSTTIEYPNNLTAAEYHELLTGSAIHPALIKRNFFHIEGESVYDYLFISDKIPRKNAGRVTDGYIKMYQHLLLGGTWIQSLDPFKNWQPMEWGRLKPNFPRFDWEKGKPVKYESPPKTANRVTYFDVPNYILNLVARRYNVSNIAQVLFAKRGKKLWVKSRKNRIRNCVLLPWLLQLGQTTATQWQQIVLLSSRIALCIKGILNPLMFWSGVKQQKQKNIDSQQKDLQITFWEWVKQHPEIPIILCEGEKKASCLLSLGFVAIALPGIWNGRVGKQDLDERLHPDLVPMALSGRKFIILFDHETSSKTRWSVFQATVRTAKAIESAGCLCEVALLPGPEKGVDDFVVARGEDANAILTAIIDDAKSLADYQRSYRAKKWGLSKYKPDVTINIKYLSEALCIPELEEKCLRVPELYDLEKEQLFTPSIKGHPPNKESTDSGGVDSSKSKKSPTFNFPKSGLVVLWSDMGTGKTELMRWWRDQNPNARFLNNGHRVNLLKNLALRLRTAMYSDLGYTGLAQAQALSITIDSLHKLNTQSLKYGCIFIDEACQYLTHLLHSNTCKQHRAAILEVLEYIVYNAPLVVIADAHMDDLTVDFFLAMRPKGEVPYIVKNEFRNGGRTIYWYEGSNNSALVAQISAALMLGEKIMVASDSKRFIKKLDKSFTIKYEQSNSDKSHTSQKWRIWSVHSDNSGSDENVAFIKDITNAVKNFDALFTSPSLGTGLDISEYHFDVVFGVFHGVSQTATECAQQLYRYRPKVPFHIWVAKRPPFGYKDTNATKIKERLLQTNEMTAFLLRIDRQTGKRGAEKDWALEAYCQIMANRHYSLNNLRDDLRSLLTEMGNTFIYVGSDSDPQSLESLKAAAQALDSAHNSAVARAKNITLSEYRARQSKDYLDPNEIFECEKFRISDSYGIEVTESLVEMDKGGRLIRAIAGLEAILAKPEESFTDPKTGQSYPTPPTIVTQKDRTERDNLPLCIDWGNYSARWLARFNLGLHQILTSLMKGDEVTADDPTLLKMTEIAKNCAAHVKAILGFTIPLDCKPIWLLGTLIEQLGLKLTFRKLGKRGQQVKLFSLSKEELEFAMHVIAHRVEKRNQKENRTYYAPKTSAVYSVSPNQQPVSTPPPDAIGNSHCQGEDTTDESRGAEEQRSRGVEELRNKEEICTSSFPSAPLPPCPSALFTDRVTLLHCVEILRSGISRGVDAIKGILKRWTGDLRWETVLELEAIAASELRLVESQVPEFYEWLSEEVLPMEWAG
;
A
#
# COMPACT_ATOMS: atom_id res chain seq x y z
N MET A 1 -30.18 -45.25 -21.70
CA MET A 1 -29.79 -43.98 -21.05
C MET A 1 -29.40 -43.02 -22.16
N ASN A 2 -30.26 -42.05 -22.50
CA ASN A 2 -29.95 -41.05 -23.52
C ASN A 2 -28.93 -40.07 -22.93
N SER A 3 -27.69 -40.09 -23.42
CA SER A 3 -26.72 -39.05 -23.11
C SER A 3 -27.20 -37.76 -23.79
N THR A 4 -27.78 -36.85 -23.03
CA THR A 4 -27.99 -35.47 -23.48
C THR A 4 -26.62 -34.87 -23.81
N THR A 5 -26.32 -34.71 -25.09
CA THR A 5 -25.18 -33.94 -25.59
C THR A 5 -25.32 -32.50 -25.10
N ILE A 6 -24.35 -32.03 -24.32
CA ILE A 6 -24.33 -30.66 -23.81
C ILE A 6 -23.95 -29.74 -24.98
N GLU A 7 -24.89 -28.94 -25.45
CA GLU A 7 -24.63 -27.89 -26.46
C GLU A 7 -24.15 -26.61 -25.79
N TYR A 8 -22.99 -26.12 -26.21
CA TYR A 8 -22.40 -24.86 -25.77
C TYR A 8 -22.81 -23.71 -26.73
N PRO A 9 -22.88 -22.45 -26.26
CA PRO A 9 -23.29 -21.33 -27.10
C PRO A 9 -22.30 -21.08 -28.24
N ASN A 10 -22.79 -20.60 -29.38
CA ASN A 10 -21.99 -20.19 -30.55
C ASN A 10 -20.98 -21.24 -31.03
N ASN A 11 -21.39 -22.52 -30.98
CA ASN A 11 -20.59 -23.68 -31.35
C ASN A 11 -19.27 -23.84 -30.59
N LEU A 12 -19.12 -23.16 -29.44
CA LEU A 12 -17.91 -23.27 -28.62
C LEU A 12 -17.64 -24.72 -28.22
N THR A 13 -16.38 -25.12 -28.25
CA THR A 13 -15.96 -26.40 -27.67
C THR A 13 -16.05 -26.34 -26.14
N ALA A 14 -16.15 -27.51 -25.50
CA ALA A 14 -16.13 -27.60 -24.04
C ALA A 14 -14.88 -26.95 -23.43
N ALA A 15 -13.72 -27.11 -24.10
CA ALA A 15 -12.45 -26.54 -23.68
C ALA A 15 -12.44 -25.00 -23.78
N GLU A 16 -12.88 -24.43 -24.90
CA GLU A 16 -12.96 -22.97 -25.08
C GLU A 16 -13.96 -22.35 -24.09
N TYR A 17 -15.14 -22.96 -23.93
CA TYR A 17 -16.13 -22.46 -22.99
C TYR A 17 -15.63 -22.52 -21.54
N HIS A 18 -14.95 -23.61 -21.15
CA HIS A 18 -14.36 -23.74 -19.83
C HIS A 18 -13.21 -22.74 -19.60
N GLU A 19 -12.38 -22.50 -20.61
CA GLU A 19 -11.31 -21.50 -20.54
C GLU A 19 -11.88 -20.09 -20.32
N LEU A 20 -12.91 -19.70 -21.06
CA LEU A 20 -13.54 -18.38 -20.92
C LEU A 20 -14.27 -18.24 -19.58
N LEU A 21 -15.07 -19.22 -19.20
CA LEU A 21 -15.91 -19.16 -18.00
C LEU A 21 -15.10 -19.34 -16.71
N THR A 22 -14.28 -20.39 -16.63
CA THR A 22 -13.55 -20.77 -15.40
C THR A 22 -12.12 -20.25 -15.41
N GLY A 23 -11.44 -20.35 -16.55
CA GLY A 23 -10.05 -19.91 -16.70
C GLY A 23 -9.84 -18.39 -16.78
N SER A 24 -10.88 -17.63 -17.15
CA SER A 24 -10.82 -16.17 -17.24
C SER A 24 -11.99 -15.45 -16.53
N ALA A 25 -12.80 -16.19 -15.76
CA ALA A 25 -13.93 -15.64 -14.97
C ALA A 25 -14.93 -14.77 -15.77
N ILE A 26 -15.19 -15.11 -17.04
CA ILE A 26 -16.08 -14.34 -17.91
C ILE A 26 -17.54 -14.79 -17.73
N HIS A 27 -18.45 -13.83 -17.60
CA HIS A 27 -19.86 -14.14 -17.40
C HIS A 27 -20.49 -14.83 -18.64
N PRO A 28 -21.26 -15.93 -18.48
CA PRO A 28 -21.83 -16.73 -19.59
C PRO A 28 -22.57 -15.94 -20.68
N ALA A 29 -23.37 -14.95 -20.28
CA ALA A 29 -24.12 -14.12 -21.22
C ALA A 29 -23.24 -13.16 -22.05
N LEU A 30 -22.06 -12.78 -21.58
CA LEU A 30 -21.07 -12.03 -22.37
C LEU A 30 -20.37 -12.96 -23.36
N ILE A 31 -20.05 -14.19 -22.93
CA ILE A 31 -19.53 -15.27 -23.79
C ILE A 31 -20.48 -15.50 -24.98
N LYS A 32 -21.76 -15.75 -24.69
CA LYS A 32 -22.80 -16.02 -25.69
C LYS A 32 -23.01 -14.89 -26.72
N ARG A 33 -22.65 -13.65 -26.42
CA ARG A 33 -22.85 -12.52 -27.35
C ARG A 33 -21.64 -12.23 -28.23
N ASN A 34 -20.44 -12.62 -27.80
CA ASN A 34 -19.20 -12.07 -28.39
C ASN A 34 -18.18 -13.12 -28.83
N PHE A 35 -18.27 -14.36 -28.34
CA PHE A 35 -17.28 -15.39 -28.61
C PHE A 35 -17.91 -16.50 -29.45
N PHE A 36 -17.29 -16.81 -30.59
CA PHE A 36 -17.81 -17.76 -31.57
C PHE A 36 -16.71 -18.75 -31.94
N HIS A 37 -17.01 -20.04 -31.91
CA HIS A 37 -16.11 -21.00 -32.50
C HIS A 37 -16.24 -20.95 -34.03
N ILE A 38 -15.11 -20.81 -34.70
CA ILE A 38 -15.03 -20.90 -36.16
C ILE A 38 -13.95 -21.89 -36.53
N GLU A 39 -14.21 -22.71 -37.54
CA GLU A 39 -13.30 -23.73 -38.05
C GLU A 39 -13.45 -23.86 -39.58
N GLY A 40 -12.54 -24.61 -40.20
CA GLY A 40 -12.54 -24.79 -41.65
C GLY A 40 -12.40 -23.48 -42.43
N GLU A 41 -12.84 -23.49 -43.70
CA GLU A 41 -12.60 -22.37 -44.63
C GLU A 41 -13.33 -21.08 -44.25
N SER A 42 -14.38 -21.14 -43.42
CA SER A 42 -15.09 -19.94 -42.94
C SER A 42 -14.17 -18.96 -42.20
N VAL A 43 -13.05 -19.43 -41.64
CA VAL A 43 -12.04 -18.58 -41.00
C VAL A 43 -11.53 -17.49 -41.94
N TYR A 44 -11.43 -17.79 -43.24
CA TYR A 44 -10.97 -16.84 -44.23
C TYR A 44 -11.96 -15.70 -44.46
N ASP A 45 -13.26 -15.94 -44.30
CA ASP A 45 -14.29 -14.91 -44.41
C ASP A 45 -14.18 -13.86 -43.29
N TYR A 46 -13.72 -14.28 -42.10
CA TYR A 46 -13.50 -13.40 -40.96
C TYR A 46 -12.16 -12.66 -41.00
N LEU A 47 -11.09 -13.29 -41.50
CA LEU A 47 -9.75 -12.68 -41.49
C LEU A 47 -9.41 -11.93 -42.77
N PHE A 48 -9.83 -12.39 -43.95
CA PHE A 48 -9.40 -11.83 -45.24
C PHE A 48 -10.32 -10.70 -45.76
N ILE A 49 -10.68 -9.79 -44.86
CA ILE A 49 -11.57 -8.65 -45.11
C ILE A 49 -10.90 -7.47 -45.82
N SER A 50 -9.56 -7.46 -45.91
CA SER A 50 -8.82 -6.35 -46.53
C SER A 50 -8.63 -6.55 -48.03
N ASP A 51 -9.03 -5.56 -48.83
CA ASP A 51 -8.77 -5.53 -50.28
C ASP A 51 -7.27 -5.44 -50.62
N LYS A 52 -6.42 -5.13 -49.64
CA LYS A 52 -4.96 -5.05 -49.80
C LYS A 52 -4.28 -6.42 -49.73
N ILE A 53 -5.03 -7.49 -49.48
CA ILE A 53 -4.49 -8.86 -49.45
C ILE A 53 -4.24 -9.30 -50.90
N PRO A 54 -3.05 -9.82 -51.24
CA PRO A 54 -2.76 -10.29 -52.58
C PRO A 54 -3.71 -11.42 -53.01
N ARG A 55 -4.41 -11.21 -54.13
CA ARG A 55 -5.35 -12.15 -54.74
C ARG A 55 -4.90 -12.50 -56.17
N LYS A 56 -5.17 -13.74 -56.59
CA LYS A 56 -5.01 -14.22 -57.98
C LYS A 56 -6.12 -13.63 -58.86
N ASN A 57 -5.96 -13.70 -60.18
CA ASN A 57 -6.94 -13.18 -61.16
C ASN A 57 -8.38 -13.70 -60.95
N ALA A 58 -8.53 -14.90 -60.37
CA ALA A 58 -9.82 -15.50 -60.02
C ALA A 58 -10.40 -15.04 -58.66
N GLY A 59 -9.86 -14.00 -58.03
CA GLY A 59 -10.33 -13.44 -56.75
C GLY A 59 -9.87 -14.17 -55.49
N ARG A 60 -9.30 -15.38 -55.62
CA ARG A 60 -8.76 -16.18 -54.52
C ARG A 60 -7.48 -15.58 -53.93
N VAL A 61 -7.35 -15.57 -52.60
CA VAL A 61 -6.12 -15.15 -51.89
C VAL A 61 -4.92 -16.01 -52.31
N THR A 62 -3.74 -15.40 -52.39
CA THR A 62 -2.50 -16.10 -52.78
C THR A 62 -2.15 -17.28 -51.88
N ASP A 63 -1.50 -18.30 -52.45
CA ASP A 63 -1.19 -19.56 -51.74
C ASP A 63 -0.29 -19.34 -50.52
N GLY A 64 0.58 -18.32 -50.55
CA GLY A 64 1.43 -17.95 -49.41
C GLY A 64 0.62 -17.53 -48.18
N TYR A 65 -0.41 -16.70 -48.35
CA TYR A 65 -1.31 -16.31 -47.25
C TYR A 65 -2.15 -17.49 -46.76
N ILE A 66 -2.66 -18.30 -47.68
CA ILE A 66 -3.43 -19.50 -47.32
C ILE A 66 -2.58 -20.45 -46.48
N LYS A 67 -1.33 -20.73 -46.90
CA LYS A 67 -0.40 -21.60 -46.17
C LYS A 67 -0.04 -21.05 -44.79
N MET A 68 0.18 -19.74 -44.68
CA MET A 68 0.49 -19.08 -43.40
C MET A 68 -0.64 -19.21 -42.37
N TYR A 69 -1.89 -19.07 -42.81
CA TYR A 69 -3.09 -19.14 -41.97
C TYR A 69 -3.76 -20.52 -41.96
N GLN A 70 -3.18 -21.55 -42.60
CA GLN A 70 -3.75 -22.89 -42.68
C GLN A 70 -3.95 -23.53 -41.30
N HIS A 71 -3.09 -23.21 -40.33
CA HIS A 71 -3.20 -23.67 -38.95
C HIS A 71 -4.54 -23.29 -38.29
N LEU A 72 -5.20 -22.23 -38.75
CA LEU A 72 -6.47 -21.77 -38.22
C LEU A 72 -7.67 -22.62 -38.66
N LEU A 73 -7.52 -23.43 -39.70
CA LEU A 73 -8.58 -24.34 -40.16
C LEU A 73 -8.94 -25.38 -39.10
N LEU A 74 -8.03 -25.66 -38.16
CA LEU A 74 -8.22 -26.55 -37.00
C LEU A 74 -9.09 -25.93 -35.89
N GLY A 75 -9.62 -24.74 -36.13
CA GLY A 75 -10.56 -24.08 -35.26
C GLY A 75 -9.93 -23.07 -34.30
N GLY A 76 -10.78 -22.17 -33.82
CA GLY A 76 -10.44 -21.21 -32.79
C GLY A 76 -11.63 -20.34 -32.41
N THR A 77 -11.43 -19.51 -31.40
CA THR A 77 -12.45 -18.61 -30.87
C THR A 77 -12.34 -17.23 -31.53
N TRP A 78 -13.30 -16.89 -32.40
CA TRP A 78 -13.50 -15.55 -32.92
C TRP A 78 -14.12 -14.64 -31.87
N ILE A 79 -13.58 -13.44 -31.74
CA ILE A 79 -14.02 -12.41 -30.81
C ILE A 79 -14.60 -11.24 -31.60
N GLN A 80 -15.91 -11.11 -31.52
CA GLN A 80 -16.68 -10.10 -32.24
C GLN A 80 -16.62 -8.74 -31.51
N SER A 81 -16.26 -7.68 -32.24
CA SER A 81 -16.25 -6.29 -31.74
C SER A 81 -17.45 -5.49 -32.31
N LEU A 82 -17.74 -4.33 -31.73
CA LEU A 82 -18.72 -3.35 -32.19
C LEU A 82 -18.04 -2.09 -32.73
N ASP A 83 -18.58 -1.52 -33.81
CA ASP A 83 -17.98 -0.34 -34.45
C ASP A 83 -18.51 0.98 -33.85
N PRO A 84 -17.65 1.81 -33.22
CA PRO A 84 -18.05 3.08 -32.61
C PRO A 84 -18.49 4.14 -33.62
N PHE A 85 -18.17 3.98 -34.90
CA PHE A 85 -18.56 4.89 -35.99
C PHE A 85 -19.77 4.39 -36.78
N LYS A 86 -20.16 3.12 -36.61
CA LYS A 86 -21.31 2.51 -37.30
C LYS A 86 -22.45 2.17 -36.35
N ASN A 87 -22.83 3.14 -35.50
CA ASN A 87 -23.92 3.00 -34.52
C ASN A 87 -23.82 1.73 -33.65
N TRP A 88 -22.60 1.31 -33.28
CA TRP A 88 -22.36 0.11 -32.47
C TRP A 88 -22.87 -1.19 -33.10
N GLN A 89 -22.94 -1.26 -34.43
CA GLN A 89 -23.19 -2.52 -35.14
C GLN A 89 -21.96 -3.44 -35.06
N PRO A 90 -22.12 -4.78 -35.24
CA PRO A 90 -20.99 -5.69 -35.33
C PRO A 90 -19.95 -5.17 -36.34
N MET A 91 -18.72 -5.02 -35.87
CA MET A 91 -17.58 -4.60 -36.67
C MET A 91 -17.14 -5.77 -37.55
N GLU A 92 -16.81 -5.48 -38.81
CA GLU A 92 -16.25 -6.50 -39.70
C GLU A 92 -14.88 -7.01 -39.20
N TRP A 93 -14.15 -6.14 -38.51
CA TRP A 93 -12.90 -6.48 -37.84
C TRP A 93 -13.17 -7.12 -36.46
N GLY A 94 -12.38 -8.15 -36.15
CA GLY A 94 -12.32 -8.83 -34.85
C GLY A 94 -10.97 -9.53 -34.71
N ARG A 95 -10.82 -10.41 -33.71
CA ARG A 95 -9.60 -11.22 -33.54
C ARG A 95 -9.94 -12.67 -33.33
N LEU A 96 -9.10 -13.54 -33.87
CA LEU A 96 -9.20 -14.98 -33.70
C LEU A 96 -8.16 -15.46 -32.70
N LYS A 97 -8.61 -16.18 -31.67
CA LYS A 97 -7.74 -16.96 -30.79
C LYS A 97 -7.67 -18.40 -31.31
N PRO A 98 -6.57 -18.84 -31.96
CA PRO A 98 -6.47 -20.20 -32.47
C PRO A 98 -6.40 -21.24 -31.36
N ASN A 99 -6.97 -22.42 -31.61
CA ASN A 99 -6.77 -23.58 -30.74
C ASN A 99 -5.31 -24.05 -30.78
N PHE A 100 -4.68 -23.93 -31.96
CA PHE A 100 -3.29 -24.32 -32.21
C PHE A 100 -2.52 -23.12 -32.76
N PRO A 101 -1.98 -22.23 -31.90
CA PRO A 101 -1.28 -21.04 -32.35
C PRO A 101 -0.02 -21.39 -33.13
N ARG A 102 0.21 -20.73 -34.27
CA ARG A 102 1.50 -20.84 -34.97
C ARG A 102 2.62 -20.17 -34.16
N PHE A 103 3.84 -20.68 -34.35
CA PHE A 103 5.03 -20.08 -33.75
C PHE A 103 5.54 -18.94 -34.66
N ASP A 104 5.73 -17.75 -34.08
CA ASP A 104 6.42 -16.65 -34.74
C ASP A 104 7.92 -16.82 -34.50
N TRP A 105 8.63 -17.31 -35.53
CA TRP A 105 10.06 -17.59 -35.46
C TRP A 105 10.91 -16.32 -35.35
N GLU A 106 10.40 -15.17 -35.80
CA GLU A 106 11.10 -13.89 -35.66
C GLU A 106 11.01 -13.37 -34.22
N LYS A 107 9.88 -13.62 -33.54
CA LYS A 107 9.66 -13.17 -32.15
C LYS A 107 9.91 -14.23 -31.09
N GLY A 108 10.24 -15.45 -31.49
CA GLY A 108 10.46 -16.60 -30.62
C GLY A 108 9.26 -16.95 -29.73
N LYS A 109 8.03 -16.65 -30.15
CA LYS A 109 6.82 -16.79 -29.32
C LYS A 109 5.62 -17.27 -30.13
N PRO A 110 4.68 -18.04 -29.53
CA PRO A 110 3.43 -18.40 -30.19
C PRO A 110 2.54 -17.18 -30.39
N VAL A 111 1.92 -17.07 -31.57
CA VAL A 111 0.94 -16.02 -31.90
C VAL A 111 -0.38 -16.36 -31.24
N LYS A 112 -0.62 -15.79 -30.05
CA LYS A 112 -1.81 -16.08 -29.24
C LYS A 112 -3.12 -15.59 -29.86
N TYR A 113 -3.06 -14.57 -30.72
CA TYR A 113 -4.22 -13.95 -31.36
C TYR A 113 -3.85 -13.46 -32.76
N GLU A 114 -4.70 -13.74 -33.74
CA GLU A 114 -4.56 -13.26 -35.12
C GLU A 114 -5.56 -12.13 -35.39
N SER A 115 -5.05 -11.03 -35.95
CA SER A 115 -5.87 -9.91 -36.46
C SER A 115 -6.00 -10.02 -37.98
N PRO A 116 -7.08 -9.51 -38.59
CA PRO A 116 -7.23 -9.44 -40.04
C PRO A 116 -6.00 -8.82 -40.72
N PRO A 117 -5.28 -9.55 -41.59
CA PRO A 117 -4.06 -9.04 -42.20
C PRO A 117 -4.31 -7.80 -43.06
N LYS A 118 -3.31 -6.92 -43.15
CA LYS A 118 -3.35 -5.68 -43.94
C LYS A 118 -4.53 -4.76 -43.56
N THR A 119 -5.01 -4.85 -42.32
CA THR A 119 -5.90 -3.88 -41.69
C THR A 119 -5.15 -3.14 -40.58
N ALA A 120 -5.58 -1.92 -40.26
CA ALA A 120 -5.11 -1.27 -39.03
C ALA A 120 -5.72 -2.02 -37.83
N ASN A 121 -4.94 -2.17 -36.76
CA ASN A 121 -5.50 -2.70 -35.51
C ASN A 121 -6.65 -1.78 -35.05
N ARG A 122 -7.77 -2.37 -34.66
CA ARG A 122 -8.91 -1.69 -34.04
C ARG A 122 -8.97 -2.06 -32.56
N VAL A 123 -9.76 -1.35 -31.77
CA VAL A 123 -10.01 -1.75 -30.36
C VAL A 123 -11.28 -2.59 -30.25
N THR A 124 -11.35 -3.42 -29.21
CA THR A 124 -12.49 -4.32 -29.00
C THR A 124 -13.52 -3.71 -28.06
N TYR A 125 -14.72 -3.45 -28.61
CA TYR A 125 -15.93 -3.07 -27.87
C TYR A 125 -16.90 -4.26 -27.85
N PHE A 126 -17.23 -4.77 -26.68
CA PHE A 126 -18.15 -5.91 -26.55
C PHE A 126 -19.62 -5.51 -26.67
N ASP A 127 -20.47 -6.40 -27.20
CA ASP A 127 -21.92 -6.37 -26.97
C ASP A 127 -22.21 -6.80 -25.53
N VAL A 128 -22.43 -5.78 -24.69
CA VAL A 128 -22.64 -5.95 -23.25
C VAL A 128 -24.13 -6.14 -22.95
N PRO A 129 -24.53 -7.25 -22.31
CA PRO A 129 -25.92 -7.51 -21.94
C PRO A 129 -26.44 -6.57 -20.85
N ASN A 130 -27.76 -6.31 -20.86
CA ASN A 130 -28.42 -5.37 -19.97
C ASN A 130 -28.20 -5.62 -18.46
N TYR A 131 -27.97 -6.87 -18.03
CA TYR A 131 -27.69 -7.12 -16.60
C TYR A 131 -26.29 -6.62 -16.21
N ILE A 132 -25.27 -6.74 -17.07
CA ILE A 132 -23.94 -6.14 -16.82
C ILE A 132 -24.07 -4.62 -16.79
N LEU A 133 -24.85 -4.03 -17.70
CA LEU A 133 -25.15 -2.60 -17.65
C LEU A 133 -25.72 -2.20 -16.28
N ASN A 134 -26.68 -2.96 -15.75
CA ASN A 134 -27.23 -2.70 -14.42
C ASN A 134 -26.18 -2.87 -13.31
N LEU A 135 -25.22 -3.78 -13.46
CA LEU A 135 -24.08 -3.90 -12.53
C LEU A 135 -23.19 -2.65 -12.58
N VAL A 136 -22.85 -2.17 -13.79
CA VAL A 136 -22.08 -0.93 -14.00
C VAL A 136 -22.81 0.27 -13.42
N ALA A 137 -24.10 0.42 -13.73
CA ALA A 137 -24.94 1.51 -13.23
C ALA A 137 -24.99 1.54 -11.68
N ARG A 138 -25.10 0.37 -11.04
CA ARG A 138 -25.04 0.27 -9.57
C ARG A 138 -23.66 0.62 -9.02
N ARG A 139 -22.58 0.11 -9.64
CA ARG A 139 -21.20 0.32 -9.20
C ARG A 139 -20.84 1.80 -9.17
N TYR A 140 -21.26 2.56 -10.18
CA TYR A 140 -20.95 3.99 -10.31
C TYR A 140 -22.09 4.91 -9.86
N ASN A 141 -23.16 4.36 -9.29
CA ASN A 141 -24.34 5.10 -8.84
C ASN A 141 -24.96 6.00 -9.93
N VAL A 142 -25.13 5.45 -11.13
CA VAL A 142 -25.66 6.13 -12.32
C VAL A 142 -27.03 5.56 -12.69
N SER A 143 -27.92 6.38 -13.26
CA SER A 143 -29.24 5.95 -13.72
C SER A 143 -29.15 4.88 -14.82
N ASN A 144 -29.89 3.78 -14.68
CA ASN A 144 -29.92 2.73 -15.70
C ASN A 144 -30.70 3.17 -16.95
N ILE A 145 -30.52 2.43 -18.06
CA ILE A 145 -31.20 2.69 -19.34
C ILE A 145 -32.72 2.77 -19.20
N ALA A 146 -33.33 1.95 -18.34
CA ALA A 146 -34.78 1.94 -18.15
C ALA A 146 -35.30 3.26 -17.56
N GLN A 147 -34.56 3.86 -16.61
CA GLN A 147 -34.88 5.17 -16.02
C GLN A 147 -34.63 6.31 -17.01
N VAL A 148 -33.53 6.26 -17.79
CA VAL A 148 -33.20 7.28 -18.81
C VAL A 148 -34.25 7.29 -19.94
N LEU A 149 -34.66 6.13 -20.43
CA LEU A 149 -35.74 6.00 -21.43
C LEU A 149 -37.08 6.49 -20.89
N PHE A 150 -37.36 6.31 -19.59
CA PHE A 150 -38.55 6.83 -18.93
C PHE A 150 -38.54 8.37 -18.86
N ALA A 151 -37.41 8.97 -18.49
CA ALA A 151 -37.24 10.43 -18.43
C ALA A 151 -37.38 11.10 -19.81
N LYS A 152 -36.83 10.49 -20.87
CA LYS A 152 -37.01 10.97 -22.26
C LYS A 152 -38.48 10.86 -22.73
N ARG A 153 -39.21 9.81 -22.32
CA ARG A 153 -40.66 9.68 -22.59
C ARG A 153 -41.50 10.71 -21.82
N GLY A 154 -41.15 11.01 -20.57
CA GLY A 154 -41.80 12.04 -19.76
C GLY A 154 -41.70 13.45 -20.37
N LYS A 155 -40.53 13.81 -20.93
CA LYS A 155 -40.35 15.08 -21.67
C LYS A 155 -41.11 15.12 -23.00
N LYS A 156 -41.19 14.00 -23.75
CA LYS A 156 -41.97 13.92 -25.01
C LYS A 156 -43.49 14.02 -24.77
N LEU A 157 -43.99 13.56 -23.61
CA LEU A 157 -45.39 13.70 -23.18
C LEU A 157 -45.75 15.16 -22.83
N TRP A 158 -44.82 15.94 -22.29
CA TRP A 158 -45.04 17.37 -21.96
C TRP A 158 -45.16 18.27 -23.21
N VAL A 159 -44.61 17.86 -24.35
CA VAL A 159 -44.64 18.64 -25.61
C VAL A 159 -45.86 18.32 -26.49
N LYS A 160 -46.72 17.37 -26.10
CA LYS A 160 -47.96 17.02 -26.84
C LYS A 160 -49.26 17.32 -26.08
N SER A 161 -49.27 18.26 -25.14
CA SER A 161 -50.51 18.86 -24.64
C SER A 161 -50.96 20.02 -25.55
N ARG A 162 -51.39 19.70 -26.78
CA ARG A 162 -52.27 20.58 -27.57
C ARG A 162 -53.69 20.00 -27.54
N LYS A 163 -54.61 20.82 -27.03
CA LYS A 163 -56.08 20.74 -27.12
C LYS A 163 -56.57 19.84 -28.27
N ASN A 164 -57.12 18.66 -27.96
CA ASN A 164 -58.41 18.16 -28.48
C ASN A 164 -58.58 16.64 -28.31
N ARG A 165 -59.85 16.25 -28.07
CA ARG A 165 -60.45 14.90 -28.02
C ARG A 165 -60.33 14.11 -26.72
N ILE A 166 -61.12 14.54 -25.73
CA ILE A 166 -61.91 13.61 -24.92
C ILE A 166 -63.15 13.28 -25.75
N ARG A 167 -63.24 12.08 -26.34
CA ARG A 167 -64.56 11.56 -26.78
C ARG A 167 -64.74 10.04 -26.80
N ASN A 168 -63.69 9.22 -26.68
CA ASN A 168 -63.87 7.76 -26.63
C ASN A 168 -63.18 7.16 -25.39
N CYS A 169 -63.88 7.14 -24.25
CA CYS A 169 -63.50 6.31 -23.10
C CYS A 169 -64.36 5.05 -23.08
N VAL A 170 -63.73 3.91 -23.38
CA VAL A 170 -64.30 2.55 -23.44
C VAL A 170 -64.49 1.97 -22.03
N LEU A 171 -65.04 2.74 -21.08
CA LEU A 171 -65.27 2.28 -19.70
C LEU A 171 -66.69 2.53 -19.18
N LEU A 172 -67.61 2.96 -20.06
CA LEU A 172 -69.01 3.18 -19.70
C LEU A 172 -69.80 1.91 -19.30
N PRO A 173 -69.52 0.69 -19.83
CA PRO A 173 -70.33 -0.48 -19.45
C PRO A 173 -69.97 -1.15 -18.12
N TRP A 174 -68.78 -0.91 -17.55
CA TRP A 174 -68.31 -1.66 -16.37
C TRP A 174 -68.68 -1.01 -15.03
N LEU A 175 -68.95 0.30 -15.02
CA LEU A 175 -69.30 1.07 -13.82
C LEU A 175 -70.79 1.03 -13.46
N LEU A 176 -71.65 0.51 -14.34
CA LEU A 176 -73.10 0.40 -14.10
C LEU A 176 -73.49 -0.84 -13.29
N GLN A 177 -72.54 -1.71 -12.93
CA GLN A 177 -72.82 -3.01 -12.30
C GLN A 177 -72.60 -3.04 -10.78
N LEU A 178 -72.25 -1.92 -10.15
CA LEU A 178 -72.11 -1.78 -8.70
C LEU A 178 -73.05 -0.69 -8.23
N GLY A 179 -74.30 -1.07 -7.95
CA GLY A 179 -75.33 -0.18 -7.46
C GLY A 179 -74.96 0.50 -6.14
N GLN A 180 -75.57 1.67 -5.95
CA GLN A 180 -75.52 2.58 -4.80
C GLN A 180 -74.44 3.67 -4.84
N THR A 181 -74.77 4.80 -5.45
CA THR A 181 -74.27 6.13 -5.04
C THR A 181 -75.33 7.19 -5.35
N THR A 182 -75.57 8.11 -4.41
CA THR A 182 -76.56 9.19 -4.52
C THR A 182 -76.02 10.35 -5.37
N ALA A 183 -76.93 11.12 -5.99
CA ALA A 183 -76.63 12.15 -7.00
C ALA A 183 -75.64 13.26 -6.53
N THR A 184 -75.43 13.42 -5.23
CA THR A 184 -74.47 14.37 -4.64
C THR A 184 -73.00 13.90 -4.66
N GLN A 185 -72.72 12.59 -4.84
CA GLN A 185 -71.35 12.09 -5.07
C GLN A 185 -70.88 12.26 -6.52
N TRP A 186 -71.80 12.38 -7.48
CA TRP A 186 -71.48 12.50 -8.91
C TRP A 186 -70.85 13.85 -9.27
N GLN A 187 -71.19 14.94 -8.57
CA GLN A 187 -70.58 16.25 -8.82
C GLN A 187 -69.14 16.38 -8.32
N GLN A 188 -68.69 15.57 -7.36
CA GLN A 188 -67.28 15.56 -6.92
C GLN A 188 -66.36 14.70 -7.80
N ILE A 189 -66.91 13.68 -8.48
CA ILE A 189 -66.14 12.77 -9.34
C ILE A 189 -65.79 13.42 -10.69
N VAL A 190 -66.65 14.32 -11.20
CA VAL A 190 -66.44 15.02 -12.48
C VAL A 190 -65.33 16.08 -12.42
N LEU A 191 -64.92 16.53 -11.23
CA LEU A 191 -63.88 17.56 -11.03
C LEU A 191 -62.45 17.00 -10.84
N LEU A 192 -62.27 15.68 -10.75
CA LEU A 192 -60.96 15.06 -10.50
C LEU A 192 -60.38 14.46 -11.79
N SER A 193 -59.65 15.28 -12.55
CA SER A 193 -59.06 14.92 -13.85
C SER A 193 -57.83 14.01 -13.80
N SER A 194 -57.47 13.41 -12.65
CA SER A 194 -56.35 12.46 -12.57
C SER A 194 -56.64 11.24 -11.70
N ARG A 195 -56.29 10.05 -12.22
CA ARG A 195 -56.41 8.75 -11.53
C ARG A 195 -55.57 8.64 -10.25
N ILE A 196 -54.56 9.50 -10.10
CA ILE A 196 -53.69 9.61 -8.92
C ILE A 196 -54.46 10.22 -7.74
N ALA A 197 -55.34 11.19 -8.00
CA ALA A 197 -56.13 11.84 -6.95
C ALA A 197 -57.17 10.90 -6.31
N LEU A 198 -57.65 9.89 -7.05
CA LEU A 198 -58.57 8.85 -6.54
C LEU A 198 -57.87 7.81 -5.66
N CYS A 199 -56.56 7.55 -5.87
CA CYS A 199 -55.77 6.67 -5.01
C CYS A 199 -55.35 7.35 -3.70
N ILE A 200 -55.05 8.66 -3.73
CA ILE A 200 -54.66 9.43 -2.53
C ILE A 200 -55.81 9.54 -1.52
N LYS A 201 -57.08 9.50 -1.98
CA LYS A 201 -58.27 9.54 -1.12
C LYS A 201 -58.84 8.17 -0.73
N GLY A 202 -58.14 7.08 -1.01
CA GLY A 202 -58.52 5.73 -0.53
C GLY A 202 -59.71 5.05 -1.22
N ILE A 203 -60.18 5.59 -2.37
CA ILE A 203 -61.35 5.07 -3.09
C ILE A 203 -60.98 3.89 -4.01
N LEU A 204 -59.70 3.73 -4.37
CA LEU A 204 -59.21 2.66 -5.26
C LEU A 204 -58.05 1.89 -4.61
N ASN A 205 -58.14 0.55 -4.59
CA ASN A 205 -57.12 -0.31 -3.98
C ASN A 205 -55.77 -0.21 -4.74
N PRO A 206 -54.66 0.19 -4.08
CA PRO A 206 -53.35 0.39 -4.71
C PRO A 206 -52.79 -0.86 -5.41
N LEU A 207 -53.07 -2.05 -4.88
CA LEU A 207 -52.56 -3.32 -5.44
C LEU A 207 -53.21 -3.65 -6.79
N MET A 208 -54.49 -3.35 -6.96
CA MET A 208 -55.22 -3.55 -8.22
C MET A 208 -54.82 -2.53 -9.29
N PHE A 209 -54.49 -1.30 -8.88
CA PHE A 209 -53.93 -0.28 -9.77
C PHE A 209 -52.57 -0.70 -10.34
N TRP A 210 -51.66 -1.19 -9.50
CA TRP A 210 -50.34 -1.66 -9.95
C TRP A 210 -50.40 -2.97 -10.76
N SER A 211 -51.38 -3.84 -10.48
CA SER A 211 -51.67 -5.05 -11.27
C SER A 211 -52.18 -4.73 -12.68
N GLY A 212 -53.13 -3.80 -12.80
CA GLY A 212 -53.66 -3.35 -14.10
C GLY A 212 -52.60 -2.59 -14.92
N VAL A 213 -51.79 -1.75 -14.28
CA VAL A 213 -50.67 -1.06 -14.92
C VAL A 213 -49.60 -2.06 -15.39
N LYS A 214 -49.37 -3.16 -14.67
CA LYS A 214 -48.47 -4.26 -15.09
C LYS A 214 -49.01 -5.02 -16.31
N GLN A 215 -50.30 -5.37 -16.34
CA GLN A 215 -50.91 -6.07 -17.49
C GLN A 215 -50.97 -5.19 -18.76
N GLN A 216 -51.23 -3.89 -18.60
CA GLN A 216 -51.21 -2.94 -19.72
C GLN A 216 -49.77 -2.61 -20.17
N LYS A 217 -48.79 -2.70 -19.26
CA LYS A 217 -47.34 -2.66 -19.58
C LYS A 217 -46.92 -3.79 -20.53
N GLN A 218 -47.45 -5.00 -20.35
CA GLN A 218 -47.05 -6.15 -21.16
C GLN A 218 -47.65 -6.10 -22.57
N LYS A 219 -48.91 -5.68 -22.72
CA LYS A 219 -49.59 -5.62 -24.04
C LYS A 219 -49.17 -4.43 -24.93
N ASN A 220 -48.71 -3.31 -24.36
CA ASN A 220 -48.24 -2.14 -25.12
C ASN A 220 -46.74 -2.16 -25.48
N ILE A 221 -45.99 -3.20 -25.08
CA ILE A 221 -44.59 -3.38 -25.48
C ILE A 221 -44.46 -3.94 -26.92
N ASP A 222 -45.49 -4.63 -27.43
CA ASP A 222 -45.40 -5.31 -28.74
C ASP A 222 -46.00 -4.54 -29.92
N SER A 223 -46.70 -3.43 -29.71
CA SER A 223 -47.29 -2.65 -30.81
C SER A 223 -46.69 -1.24 -30.88
N GLN A 224 -45.73 -1.08 -31.80
CA GLN A 224 -45.13 0.18 -32.29
C GLN A 224 -44.03 0.83 -31.42
N GLN A 225 -42.79 0.39 -31.62
CA GLN A 225 -41.57 1.14 -31.23
C GLN A 225 -40.47 0.94 -32.29
N LYS A 226 -40.29 1.93 -33.17
CA LYS A 226 -39.15 2.02 -34.10
C LYS A 226 -38.15 3.13 -33.74
N ASP A 227 -38.29 3.79 -32.60
CA ASP A 227 -37.41 4.91 -32.19
C ASP A 227 -36.59 4.60 -30.92
N LEU A 228 -35.30 4.33 -31.15
CA LEU A 228 -34.13 4.30 -30.26
C LEU A 228 -34.07 3.27 -29.11
N GLN A 229 -33.50 2.08 -29.39
CA GLN A 229 -32.76 1.29 -28.40
C GLN A 229 -31.38 1.95 -28.18
N ILE A 230 -31.11 2.51 -27.00
CA ILE A 230 -29.77 2.98 -26.62
C ILE A 230 -28.91 1.74 -26.33
N THR A 231 -27.76 1.60 -27.00
CA THR A 231 -26.80 0.52 -26.75
C THR A 231 -25.98 0.80 -25.48
N PHE A 232 -25.29 -0.21 -24.93
CA PHE A 232 -24.46 -0.04 -23.72
C PHE A 232 -23.43 1.08 -23.88
N TRP A 233 -22.69 1.10 -24.98
CA TRP A 233 -21.64 2.11 -25.22
C TRP A 233 -22.21 3.51 -25.47
N GLU A 234 -23.38 3.62 -26.10
CA GLU A 234 -24.08 4.90 -26.22
C GLU A 234 -24.54 5.43 -24.86
N TRP A 235 -24.96 4.54 -23.95
CA TRP A 235 -25.24 4.90 -22.57
C TRP A 235 -23.98 5.31 -21.81
N VAL A 236 -22.87 4.55 -21.91
CA VAL A 236 -21.59 4.94 -21.31
C VAL A 236 -21.16 6.32 -21.80
N LYS A 237 -21.28 6.62 -23.10
CA LYS A 237 -20.94 7.93 -23.66
C LYS A 237 -21.77 9.08 -23.04
N GLN A 238 -23.01 8.83 -22.64
CA GLN A 238 -23.86 9.83 -21.97
C GLN A 238 -23.49 10.05 -20.48
N HIS A 239 -22.61 9.21 -19.93
CA HIS A 239 -22.19 9.23 -18.53
C HIS A 239 -20.66 9.39 -18.42
N PRO A 240 -20.10 10.60 -18.66
CA PRO A 240 -18.66 10.87 -18.56
C PRO A 240 -18.07 10.63 -17.18
N GLU A 241 -18.90 10.60 -16.13
CA GLU A 241 -18.53 10.24 -14.76
C GLU A 241 -18.05 8.79 -14.58
N ILE A 242 -18.41 7.88 -15.52
CA ILE A 242 -17.98 6.48 -15.46
C ILE A 242 -16.55 6.37 -15.99
N PRO A 243 -15.59 5.87 -15.19
CA PRO A 243 -14.22 5.65 -15.65
C PRO A 243 -14.15 4.48 -16.64
N ILE A 244 -13.26 4.58 -17.62
CA ILE A 244 -13.00 3.53 -18.62
C ILE A 244 -11.63 2.90 -18.35
N ILE A 245 -11.61 1.58 -18.19
CA ILE A 245 -10.37 0.81 -18.02
C ILE A 245 -9.86 0.37 -19.39
N LEU A 246 -8.59 0.64 -19.69
CA LEU A 246 -7.89 0.11 -20.85
C LEU A 246 -7.02 -1.07 -20.40
N CYS A 247 -7.21 -2.23 -21.01
CA CYS A 247 -6.41 -3.41 -20.73
C CYS A 247 -5.94 -4.11 -22.00
N GLU A 248 -4.84 -4.84 -21.89
CA GLU A 248 -4.30 -5.62 -23.00
C GLU A 248 -5.06 -6.95 -23.15
N GLY A 249 -5.82 -7.08 -24.24
CA GLY A 249 -6.50 -8.32 -24.61
C GLY A 249 -7.95 -8.45 -24.14
N GLU A 250 -8.68 -9.26 -24.92
CA GLU A 250 -10.15 -9.37 -24.89
C GLU A 250 -10.66 -10.12 -23.65
N LYS A 251 -9.95 -11.16 -23.19
CA LYS A 251 -10.33 -11.91 -21.98
C LYS A 251 -10.29 -11.04 -20.72
N LYS A 252 -9.32 -10.13 -20.65
CA LYS A 252 -9.15 -9.19 -19.53
C LYS A 252 -10.26 -8.17 -19.46
N ALA A 253 -10.59 -7.54 -20.59
CA ALA A 253 -11.70 -6.59 -20.67
C ALA A 253 -13.05 -7.25 -20.39
N SER A 254 -13.28 -8.46 -20.91
CA SER A 254 -14.51 -9.21 -20.65
C SER A 254 -14.64 -9.70 -19.21
N CYS A 255 -13.53 -10.08 -18.55
CA CYS A 255 -13.48 -10.34 -17.12
C CYS A 255 -13.86 -9.08 -16.31
N LEU A 256 -13.27 -7.93 -16.62
CA LEU A 256 -13.59 -6.65 -15.97
C LEU A 256 -15.06 -6.25 -16.14
N LEU A 257 -15.60 -6.36 -17.36
CA LEU A 257 -17.02 -6.14 -17.64
C LEU A 257 -17.92 -7.08 -16.84
N SER A 258 -17.52 -8.34 -16.67
CA SER A 258 -18.25 -9.33 -15.87
C SER A 258 -18.35 -8.93 -14.39
N LEU A 259 -17.38 -8.16 -13.88
CA LEU A 259 -17.36 -7.58 -12.53
C LEU A 259 -17.97 -6.17 -12.44
N GLY A 260 -18.54 -5.66 -13.54
CA GLY A 260 -19.20 -4.35 -13.61
C GLY A 260 -18.25 -3.16 -13.81
N PHE A 261 -16.99 -3.38 -14.16
CA PHE A 261 -16.08 -2.30 -14.60
C PHE A 261 -16.24 -2.07 -16.10
N VAL A 262 -16.31 -0.81 -16.56
CA VAL A 262 -16.30 -0.51 -17.99
C VAL A 262 -14.88 -0.66 -18.51
N ALA A 263 -14.66 -1.62 -19.40
CA ALA A 263 -13.34 -1.91 -19.95
C ALA A 263 -13.36 -2.03 -21.47
N ILE A 264 -12.32 -1.51 -22.12
CA ILE A 264 -12.06 -1.62 -23.56
C ILE A 264 -10.78 -2.43 -23.76
N ALA A 265 -10.85 -3.44 -24.62
CA ALA A 265 -9.69 -4.28 -24.92
C ALA A 265 -8.84 -3.66 -26.02
N LEU A 266 -7.55 -3.51 -25.74
CA LEU A 266 -6.53 -3.16 -26.73
C LEU A 266 -5.89 -4.45 -27.27
N PRO A 267 -5.66 -4.59 -28.59
CA PRO A 267 -5.05 -5.81 -29.13
C PRO A 267 -3.59 -6.04 -28.69
N GLY A 268 -2.95 -4.98 -28.19
CA GLY A 268 -1.62 -4.95 -27.61
C GLY A 268 -1.40 -3.63 -26.87
N ILE A 269 -0.41 -3.56 -26.00
CA ILE A 269 -0.12 -2.38 -25.14
C ILE A 269 0.07 -1.07 -25.91
N TRP A 270 0.57 -1.12 -27.14
CA TRP A 270 0.83 0.07 -27.96
C TRP A 270 -0.41 0.60 -28.70
N ASN A 271 -1.52 -0.13 -28.69
CA ASN A 271 -2.70 0.17 -29.50
C ASN A 271 -3.68 1.14 -28.82
N GLY A 272 -3.29 1.76 -27.71
CA GLY A 272 -4.05 2.88 -27.10
C GLY A 272 -3.87 4.19 -27.88
N ARG A 273 -2.91 4.24 -28.80
CA ARG A 273 -2.53 5.43 -29.57
C ARG A 273 -2.15 5.07 -31.00
N VAL A 274 -2.09 6.07 -31.87
CA VAL A 274 -1.56 5.99 -33.24
C VAL A 274 -0.60 7.15 -33.48
N GLY A 275 0.36 6.96 -34.40
CA GLY A 275 1.47 7.90 -34.62
C GLY A 275 2.81 7.21 -34.45
N LYS A 276 3.87 7.76 -35.05
CA LYS A 276 5.24 7.22 -34.97
C LYS A 276 6.20 8.13 -34.19
N GLN A 277 5.82 9.36 -33.85
CA GLN A 277 6.65 10.41 -33.25
C GLN A 277 5.90 11.17 -32.14
N ASP A 278 6.61 11.70 -31.15
CA ASP A 278 5.98 12.38 -29.99
C ASP A 278 5.09 13.59 -30.37
N LEU A 279 5.25 14.17 -31.57
CA LEU A 279 4.44 15.28 -32.10
C LEU A 279 3.22 14.81 -32.92
N ASP A 280 3.22 13.59 -33.48
CA ASP A 280 2.11 13.04 -34.28
C ASP A 280 1.23 12.05 -33.49
N GLU A 281 1.66 11.72 -32.27
CA GLU A 281 0.97 10.78 -31.41
C GLU A 281 -0.36 11.33 -30.93
N ARG A 282 -1.41 10.58 -31.27
CA ARG A 282 -2.79 10.88 -30.89
C ARG A 282 -3.47 9.64 -30.36
N LEU A 283 -4.51 9.87 -29.58
CA LEU A 283 -5.34 8.80 -29.06
C LEU A 283 -5.86 7.93 -30.22
N HIS A 284 -5.92 6.62 -30.01
CA HIS A 284 -6.40 5.70 -31.05
C HIS A 284 -7.78 6.15 -31.55
N PRO A 285 -8.04 6.19 -32.88
CA PRO A 285 -9.29 6.74 -33.43
C PRO A 285 -10.55 6.13 -32.80
N ASP A 286 -10.56 4.82 -32.57
CA ASP A 286 -11.70 4.14 -31.94
C ASP A 286 -11.95 4.54 -30.48
N LEU A 287 -10.97 5.10 -29.76
CA LEU A 287 -11.12 5.58 -28.39
C LEU A 287 -11.62 7.03 -28.33
N VAL A 288 -11.42 7.82 -29.39
CA VAL A 288 -11.84 9.23 -29.46
C VAL A 288 -13.34 9.43 -29.18
N PRO A 289 -14.28 8.60 -29.69
CA PRO A 289 -15.70 8.70 -29.35
C PRO A 289 -16.01 8.58 -27.86
N MET A 290 -15.10 8.00 -27.07
CA MET A 290 -15.21 7.84 -25.62
C MET A 290 -14.39 8.86 -24.85
N ALA A 291 -13.52 9.65 -25.49
CA ALA A 291 -12.66 10.65 -24.85
C ALA A 291 -13.39 11.99 -24.67
N LEU A 292 -14.32 12.03 -23.71
CA LEU A 292 -15.04 13.25 -23.34
C LEU A 292 -14.26 14.05 -22.30
N SER A 293 -14.29 15.38 -22.40
CA SER A 293 -13.55 16.26 -21.48
C SER A 293 -13.85 15.94 -20.01
N GLY A 294 -12.80 15.79 -19.20
CA GLY A 294 -12.89 15.45 -17.77
C GLY A 294 -13.17 13.97 -17.46
N ARG A 295 -13.44 13.12 -18.46
CA ARG A 295 -13.60 11.67 -18.22
C ARG A 295 -12.29 11.06 -17.75
N LYS A 296 -12.39 10.14 -16.79
CA LYS A 296 -11.25 9.34 -16.30
C LYS A 296 -11.04 8.07 -17.13
N PHE A 297 -9.82 7.87 -17.60
CA PHE A 297 -9.31 6.60 -18.10
C PHE A 297 -8.35 6.00 -17.08
N ILE A 298 -8.38 4.67 -16.98
CA ILE A 298 -7.49 3.91 -16.09
C ILE A 298 -6.77 2.87 -16.95
N ILE A 299 -5.45 2.94 -17.03
CA ILE A 299 -4.66 1.92 -17.72
C ILE A 299 -4.36 0.78 -16.73
N LEU A 300 -4.71 -0.45 -17.11
CA LEU A 300 -4.47 -1.68 -16.35
C LEU A 300 -3.87 -2.74 -17.28
N PHE A 301 -2.55 -2.71 -17.41
CA PHE A 301 -1.77 -3.69 -18.17
C PHE A 301 -1.25 -4.81 -17.26
N ASP A 302 -0.74 -5.87 -17.89
CA ASP A 302 -0.30 -7.08 -17.20
C ASP A 302 0.85 -6.79 -16.22
N HIS A 303 0.87 -7.53 -15.12
CA HIS A 303 2.01 -7.57 -14.23
C HIS A 303 3.17 -8.29 -14.92
N GLU A 304 4.31 -7.60 -15.04
CA GLU A 304 5.49 -8.10 -15.73
C GLU A 304 6.73 -8.00 -14.83
N THR A 305 7.58 -9.02 -14.90
CA THR A 305 8.82 -9.13 -14.12
C THR A 305 10.06 -8.91 -14.97
N SER A 306 10.01 -9.21 -16.27
CA SER A 306 11.14 -9.02 -17.20
C SER A 306 11.42 -7.55 -17.48
N SER A 307 12.65 -7.08 -17.27
CA SER A 307 13.06 -5.68 -17.45
C SER A 307 12.71 -5.13 -18.84
N LYS A 308 13.02 -5.87 -19.91
CA LYS A 308 12.72 -5.49 -21.31
C LYS A 308 11.22 -5.27 -21.53
N THR A 309 10.39 -6.20 -21.06
CA THR A 309 8.94 -6.12 -21.25
C THR A 309 8.31 -5.08 -20.32
N ARG A 310 8.78 -4.95 -19.06
CA ARG A 310 8.37 -3.88 -18.14
C ARG A 310 8.61 -2.50 -18.71
N TRP A 311 9.74 -2.28 -19.38
CA TRP A 311 10.02 -1.02 -20.06
C TRP A 311 9.06 -0.75 -21.22
N SER A 312 8.80 -1.76 -22.05
CA SER A 312 7.84 -1.64 -23.14
C SER A 312 6.44 -1.28 -22.62
N VAL A 313 6.00 -1.94 -21.54
CA VAL A 313 4.73 -1.65 -20.84
C VAL A 313 4.74 -0.23 -20.28
N PHE A 314 5.83 0.20 -19.64
CA PHE A 314 5.96 1.55 -19.11
C PHE A 314 5.85 2.62 -20.20
N GLN A 315 6.61 2.48 -21.28
CA GLN A 315 6.59 3.42 -22.41
C GLN A 315 5.22 3.46 -23.09
N ALA A 316 4.62 2.30 -23.34
CA ALA A 316 3.28 2.21 -23.91
C ALA A 316 2.24 2.89 -23.01
N THR A 317 2.33 2.68 -21.69
CA THR A 317 1.46 3.29 -20.69
C THR A 317 1.61 4.81 -20.68
N VAL A 318 2.84 5.32 -20.56
CA VAL A 318 3.12 6.77 -20.50
C VAL A 318 2.65 7.48 -21.76
N ARG A 319 2.97 6.94 -22.93
CA ARG A 319 2.61 7.57 -24.21
C ARG A 319 1.10 7.51 -24.46
N THR A 320 0.45 6.40 -24.12
CA THR A 320 -1.02 6.30 -24.16
C THR A 320 -1.67 7.28 -23.18
N ALA A 321 -1.16 7.40 -21.96
CA ALA A 321 -1.66 8.33 -20.96
C ALA A 321 -1.55 9.80 -21.42
N LYS A 322 -0.41 10.19 -21.98
CA LYS A 322 -0.24 11.52 -22.59
C LYS A 322 -1.24 11.78 -23.71
N ALA A 323 -1.47 10.81 -24.59
CA ALA A 323 -2.46 10.93 -25.66
C ALA A 323 -3.90 11.07 -25.13
N ILE A 324 -4.23 10.43 -24.01
CA ILE A 324 -5.51 10.60 -23.29
C ILE A 324 -5.60 12.01 -22.69
N GLU A 325 -4.55 12.48 -22.02
CA GLU A 325 -4.50 13.83 -21.41
C GLU A 325 -4.61 14.93 -22.47
N SER A 326 -3.94 14.77 -23.62
CA SER A 326 -4.05 15.69 -24.76
C SER A 326 -5.45 15.72 -25.37
N ALA A 327 -6.25 14.66 -25.21
CA ALA A 327 -7.67 14.63 -25.58
C ALA A 327 -8.59 15.29 -24.54
N GLY A 328 -8.04 15.90 -23.48
CA GLY A 328 -8.79 16.59 -22.43
C GLY A 328 -9.39 15.66 -21.36
N CYS A 329 -8.93 14.40 -21.30
CA CYS A 329 -9.33 13.40 -20.31
C CYS A 329 -8.33 13.31 -19.15
N LEU A 330 -8.74 12.70 -18.03
CA LEU A 330 -7.84 12.36 -16.93
C LEU A 330 -7.33 10.93 -17.12
N CYS A 331 -6.06 10.67 -16.79
CA CYS A 331 -5.47 9.34 -16.87
C CYS A 331 -4.86 8.90 -15.53
N GLU A 332 -5.24 7.71 -15.07
CA GLU A 332 -4.61 7.02 -13.93
C GLU A 332 -4.08 5.65 -14.37
N VAL A 333 -3.16 5.08 -13.60
CA VAL A 333 -2.54 3.77 -13.87
C VAL A 333 -2.75 2.86 -12.66
N ALA A 334 -3.49 1.76 -12.84
CA ALA A 334 -3.68 0.74 -11.84
C ALA A 334 -2.62 -0.37 -12.00
N LEU A 335 -2.07 -0.86 -10.89
CA LEU A 335 -1.02 -1.88 -10.88
C LEU A 335 -1.48 -3.12 -10.13
N LEU A 336 -1.41 -4.27 -10.79
CA LEU A 336 -1.66 -5.55 -10.14
C LEU A 336 -0.48 -5.89 -9.20
N PRO A 337 -0.74 -6.38 -7.97
CA PRO A 337 0.31 -6.69 -6.99
C PRO A 337 1.11 -7.97 -7.31
N GLY A 338 0.74 -8.73 -8.35
CA GLY A 338 1.34 -10.03 -8.66
C GLY A 338 0.98 -11.12 -7.63
N PRO A 339 1.47 -12.36 -7.82
CA PRO A 339 2.29 -12.81 -8.95
C PRO A 339 1.49 -13.10 -10.23
N GLU A 340 0.15 -13.06 -10.16
CA GLU A 340 -0.72 -13.30 -11.32
C GLU A 340 -0.48 -12.21 -12.40
N LYS A 341 -0.30 -12.63 -13.67
CA LYS A 341 0.07 -11.72 -14.77
C LYS A 341 -1.12 -10.89 -15.26
N GLY A 342 -2.17 -11.55 -15.74
CA GLY A 342 -3.37 -10.90 -16.24
C GLY A 342 -4.37 -10.59 -15.12
N VAL A 343 -5.22 -9.58 -15.33
CA VAL A 343 -6.33 -9.30 -14.40
C VAL A 343 -7.35 -10.45 -14.35
N ASP A 344 -7.51 -11.20 -15.45
CA ASP A 344 -8.35 -12.39 -15.50
C ASP A 344 -7.76 -13.53 -14.64
N ASP A 345 -6.46 -13.80 -14.77
CA ASP A 345 -5.74 -14.75 -13.90
C ASP A 345 -5.83 -14.34 -12.42
N PHE A 346 -5.68 -13.04 -12.16
CA PHE A 346 -5.81 -12.47 -10.82
C PHE A 346 -7.21 -12.72 -10.25
N VAL A 347 -8.27 -12.46 -11.02
CA VAL A 347 -9.65 -12.66 -10.55
C VAL A 347 -9.91 -14.14 -10.25
N VAL A 348 -9.45 -15.05 -11.10
CA VAL A 348 -9.59 -16.50 -10.87
C VAL A 348 -8.86 -16.94 -9.61
N ALA A 349 -7.64 -16.45 -9.37
CA ALA A 349 -6.83 -16.80 -8.21
C ALA A 349 -7.35 -16.25 -6.86
N ARG A 350 -8.22 -15.22 -6.90
CA ARG A 350 -8.82 -14.59 -5.71
C ARG A 350 -10.25 -15.05 -5.42
N GLY A 351 -10.94 -15.65 -6.39
CA GLY A 351 -12.28 -16.20 -6.17
C GLY A 351 -13.29 -15.14 -5.70
N GLU A 352 -14.01 -15.43 -4.61
CA GLU A 352 -15.07 -14.55 -4.09
C GLU A 352 -14.55 -13.16 -3.66
N ASP A 353 -13.30 -13.08 -3.19
CA ASP A 353 -12.69 -11.82 -2.74
C ASP A 353 -12.17 -10.95 -3.89
N ALA A 354 -12.12 -11.50 -5.12
CA ALA A 354 -11.49 -10.86 -6.28
C ALA A 354 -12.02 -9.46 -6.55
N ASN A 355 -13.35 -9.32 -6.55
CA ASN A 355 -13.99 -8.05 -6.89
C ASN A 355 -13.71 -6.96 -5.84
N ALA A 356 -13.70 -7.32 -4.56
CA ALA A 356 -13.39 -6.40 -3.46
C ALA A 356 -11.94 -5.90 -3.56
N ILE A 357 -11.00 -6.81 -3.80
CA ILE A 357 -9.58 -6.49 -3.92
C ILE A 357 -9.32 -5.69 -5.21
N LEU A 358 -9.92 -6.07 -6.34
CA LEU A 358 -9.74 -5.36 -7.60
C LEU A 358 -10.32 -3.94 -7.55
N THR A 359 -11.46 -3.75 -6.88
CA THR A 359 -12.00 -2.41 -6.60
C THR A 359 -10.98 -1.59 -5.79
N ALA A 360 -10.36 -2.18 -4.76
CA ALA A 360 -9.32 -1.51 -3.99
C ALA A 360 -8.10 -1.11 -4.83
N ILE A 361 -7.64 -1.98 -5.73
CA ILE A 361 -6.50 -1.72 -6.63
C ILE A 361 -6.81 -0.57 -7.60
N ILE A 362 -8.01 -0.58 -8.18
CA ILE A 362 -8.47 0.47 -9.10
C ILE A 362 -8.63 1.80 -8.33
N ASP A 363 -9.21 1.76 -7.14
CA ASP A 363 -9.32 2.92 -6.26
C ASP A 363 -7.94 3.44 -5.80
N ASP A 364 -6.89 2.61 -5.80
CA ASP A 364 -5.50 2.96 -5.47
C ASP A 364 -4.65 3.35 -6.71
N ALA A 365 -5.26 3.45 -7.90
CA ALA A 365 -4.55 3.80 -9.12
C ALA A 365 -3.74 5.11 -8.99
N LYS A 366 -2.60 5.17 -9.66
CA LYS A 366 -1.64 6.27 -9.58
C LYS A 366 -1.92 7.33 -10.64
N SER A 367 -1.66 8.59 -10.34
CA SER A 367 -1.56 9.61 -11.40
C SER A 367 -0.41 9.25 -12.35
N LEU A 368 -0.39 9.82 -13.56
CA LEU A 368 0.72 9.60 -14.49
C LEU A 368 2.07 10.00 -13.87
N ALA A 369 2.12 11.12 -13.16
CA ALA A 369 3.32 11.60 -12.48
C ALA A 369 3.79 10.63 -11.38
N ASP A 370 2.86 10.08 -10.58
CA ASP A 370 3.19 9.11 -9.52
C ASP A 370 3.63 7.77 -10.11
N TYR A 371 2.99 7.33 -11.20
CA TYR A 371 3.39 6.12 -11.91
C TYR A 371 4.82 6.24 -12.44
N GLN A 372 5.14 7.34 -13.12
CA GLN A 372 6.49 7.63 -13.62
C GLN A 372 7.54 7.69 -12.50
N ARG A 373 7.22 8.36 -11.40
CA ARG A 373 8.07 8.37 -10.20
C ARG A 373 8.29 6.96 -9.67
N SER A 374 7.23 6.17 -9.55
CA SER A 374 7.32 4.81 -9.00
C SER A 374 8.05 3.81 -9.88
N TYR A 375 8.07 4.01 -11.21
CA TYR A 375 8.86 3.18 -12.12
C TYR A 375 10.36 3.48 -12.02
N ARG A 376 10.71 4.77 -11.85
CA ARG A 376 12.10 5.24 -11.74
C ARG A 376 12.70 5.08 -10.35
N ALA A 377 11.85 5.07 -9.32
CA ALA A 377 12.29 4.85 -7.95
C ALA A 377 13.01 3.51 -7.89
N LYS A 378 14.27 3.55 -7.47
CA LYS A 378 14.94 2.31 -7.09
C LYS A 378 14.14 1.68 -5.98
N LYS A 379 13.98 0.36 -6.08
CA LYS A 379 13.33 -0.42 -5.04
C LYS A 379 14.07 -0.31 -3.70
N TRP A 380 15.39 -0.19 -3.77
CA TRP A 380 16.30 -0.07 -2.64
C TRP A 380 17.38 0.97 -2.92
N GLY A 381 17.79 1.70 -1.89
CA GLY A 381 18.89 2.67 -2.00
C GLY A 381 18.46 4.03 -2.55
N LEU A 382 19.47 4.90 -2.75
CA LEU A 382 19.28 6.25 -3.27
C LEU A 382 19.14 6.25 -4.80
N SER A 383 18.12 6.95 -5.29
CA SER A 383 17.87 7.17 -6.72
C SER A 383 18.02 8.63 -7.11
N LYS A 384 17.67 9.55 -6.20
CA LYS A 384 17.77 11.00 -6.42
C LYS A 384 19.20 11.52 -6.26
N TYR A 385 19.92 11.01 -5.27
CA TYR A 385 21.27 11.48 -4.91
C TYR A 385 22.38 10.61 -5.50
N LYS A 386 23.43 11.23 -6.02
CA LYS A 386 24.64 10.52 -6.46
C LYS A 386 25.62 10.39 -5.28
N PRO A 387 26.35 9.27 -5.15
CA PRO A 387 27.43 9.16 -4.17
C PRO A 387 28.53 10.19 -4.45
N ASP A 388 28.93 10.96 -3.45
CA ASP A 388 30.12 11.81 -3.51
C ASP A 388 31.39 10.96 -3.35
N VAL A 389 31.30 9.92 -2.52
CA VAL A 389 32.35 8.94 -2.28
C VAL A 389 31.77 7.55 -2.39
N THR A 390 32.44 6.70 -3.18
CA THR A 390 32.14 5.27 -3.25
C THR A 390 33.36 4.49 -2.80
N ILE A 391 33.18 3.64 -1.79
CA ILE A 391 34.20 2.76 -1.23
C ILE A 391 33.66 1.33 -1.22
N ASN A 392 34.54 0.34 -1.19
CA ASN A 392 34.18 -1.07 -1.07
C ASN A 392 35.07 -1.73 -0.04
N ILE A 393 34.76 -1.48 1.23
CA ILE A 393 35.56 -1.95 2.36
C ILE A 393 34.65 -2.46 3.47
N LYS A 394 35.17 -3.42 4.24
CA LYS A 394 34.41 -4.00 5.34
C LYS A 394 34.16 -2.98 6.44
N TYR A 395 35.18 -2.25 6.89
CA TYR A 395 35.05 -1.30 8.00
C TYR A 395 35.33 0.13 7.55
N LEU A 396 34.33 1.01 7.59
CA LEU A 396 34.42 2.39 7.08
C LEU A 396 35.62 3.19 7.63
N SER A 397 36.06 2.90 8.85
CA SER A 397 37.24 3.52 9.47
C SER A 397 38.54 3.29 8.68
N GLU A 398 38.64 2.21 7.89
CA GLU A 398 39.82 1.89 7.08
C GLU A 398 39.94 2.78 5.84
N ALA A 399 38.84 3.41 5.38
CA ALA A 399 38.88 4.38 4.28
C ALA A 399 39.08 5.82 4.77
N LEU A 400 39.21 6.09 6.07
CA LEU A 400 39.46 7.46 6.53
C LEU A 400 40.85 7.92 6.11
N CYS A 401 40.92 9.03 5.38
CA CYS A 401 42.17 9.76 5.23
C CYS A 401 42.37 10.65 6.47
N ILE A 402 43.53 10.50 7.13
CA ILE A 402 43.95 11.36 8.26
C ILE A 402 45.10 12.24 7.74
N PRO A 403 44.85 13.52 7.40
CA PRO A 403 45.85 14.39 6.75
C PRO A 403 47.18 14.51 7.52
N GLU A 404 47.12 14.48 8.85
CA GLU A 404 48.29 14.60 9.74
C GLU A 404 49.23 13.38 9.68
N LEU A 405 48.74 12.22 9.24
CA LEU A 405 49.53 11.00 9.07
C LEU A 405 50.16 10.92 7.67
N GLU A 406 49.52 11.46 6.64
CA GLU A 406 50.12 11.56 5.30
C GLU A 406 51.33 12.48 5.30
N GLU A 407 51.26 13.61 6.00
CA GLU A 407 52.38 14.56 6.12
C GLU A 407 53.58 13.97 6.89
N LYS A 408 53.32 13.07 7.85
CA LYS A 408 54.36 12.31 8.56
C LYS A 408 54.92 11.17 7.71
N CYS A 409 54.09 10.47 6.94
CA CYS A 409 54.52 9.39 6.04
C CYS A 409 55.35 9.90 4.85
N LEU A 410 55.10 11.13 4.37
CA LEU A 410 55.87 11.79 3.31
C LEU A 410 57.28 12.22 3.78
N ARG A 411 57.54 12.29 5.09
CA ARG A 411 58.84 12.70 5.66
C ARG A 411 59.74 11.53 6.08
N VAL A 412 59.32 10.27 5.89
CA VAL A 412 60.13 9.09 6.21
C VAL A 412 60.95 8.69 4.96
N PRO A 413 62.30 8.70 5.02
CA PRO A 413 63.14 8.25 3.91
C PRO A 413 62.89 6.76 3.56
N GLU A 414 63.01 6.41 2.28
CA GLU A 414 62.67 5.12 1.64
C GLU A 414 63.39 3.85 2.16
N LEU A 415 63.96 3.84 3.37
CA LEU A 415 64.81 2.73 3.85
C LEU A 415 64.18 1.82 4.92
N TYR A 416 62.92 2.00 5.30
CA TYR A 416 62.25 1.14 6.29
C TYR A 416 60.81 0.80 5.89
N ASP A 417 60.65 -0.21 5.03
CA ASP A 417 59.33 -0.76 4.66
C ASP A 417 58.70 -1.68 5.74
N LEU A 418 59.35 -1.83 6.91
CA LEU A 418 58.84 -2.65 8.03
C LEU A 418 57.97 -1.89 9.05
N GLU A 419 57.91 -0.55 9.01
CA GLU A 419 57.13 0.25 10.00
C GLU A 419 55.76 0.73 9.49
N LYS A 420 55.46 0.62 8.19
CA LYS A 420 54.19 1.09 7.62
C LYS A 420 52.96 0.28 8.08
N GLU A 421 53.12 -0.98 8.48
CA GLU A 421 52.00 -1.79 8.99
C GLU A 421 51.63 -1.49 10.46
N GLN A 422 52.53 -0.87 11.24
CA GLN A 422 52.25 -0.54 12.65
C GLN A 422 51.60 0.84 12.85
N LEU A 423 51.61 1.70 11.82
CA LEU A 423 51.05 3.06 11.88
C LEU A 423 49.52 3.13 11.66
N PHE A 424 48.88 2.06 11.16
CA PHE A 424 47.47 2.06 10.77
C PHE A 424 46.52 1.23 11.66
N THR A 425 46.99 0.75 12.82
CA THR A 425 46.11 0.16 13.83
C THR A 425 46.01 1.08 15.06
N PRO A 426 44.85 1.65 15.40
CA PRO A 426 44.68 2.22 16.73
C PRO A 426 44.84 1.10 17.75
N SER A 427 45.85 1.21 18.61
CA SER A 427 46.10 0.25 19.69
C SER A 427 44.89 0.21 20.64
N ILE A 428 44.00 -0.76 20.44
CA ILE A 428 43.03 -1.18 21.44
C ILE A 428 43.79 -2.11 22.38
N LYS A 429 44.16 -1.61 23.57
CA LYS A 429 44.74 -2.45 24.61
C LYS A 429 43.75 -3.55 25.00
N GLY A 430 44.09 -4.80 24.68
CA GLY A 430 43.49 -5.99 25.29
C GLY A 430 42.79 -6.95 24.32
N HIS A 431 43.53 -7.58 23.39
CA HIS A 431 43.26 -8.95 22.93
C HIS A 431 44.52 -9.51 22.24
N PRO A 432 44.98 -10.73 22.56
CA PRO A 432 46.10 -11.36 21.85
C PRO A 432 45.62 -11.92 20.49
N PRO A 433 46.44 -11.83 19.42
CA PRO A 433 46.09 -12.38 18.11
C PRO A 433 46.34 -13.89 18.07
N ASN A 434 45.30 -14.69 17.84
CA ASN A 434 45.43 -16.10 17.46
C ASN A 434 45.79 -16.20 15.98
N LYS A 435 46.93 -16.84 15.69
CA LYS A 435 47.30 -17.36 14.37
C LYS A 435 46.57 -18.67 14.11
N GLU A 436 45.92 -18.77 12.95
CA GLU A 436 46.01 -19.90 11.99
C GLU A 436 44.79 -19.87 11.05
N SER A 437 45.02 -19.55 9.78
CA SER A 437 44.18 -20.01 8.68
C SER A 437 45.11 -20.31 7.50
N THR A 438 45.33 -21.59 7.26
CA THR A 438 45.90 -22.12 6.04
C THR A 438 44.86 -22.02 4.93
N ASP A 439 45.08 -21.14 3.95
CA ASP A 439 44.51 -21.37 2.63
C ASP A 439 45.50 -20.83 1.57
N SER A 440 46.10 -21.76 0.84
CA SER A 440 47.08 -21.51 -0.19
C SER A 440 46.38 -21.38 -1.54
N GLY A 441 46.19 -20.15 -2.00
CA GLY A 441 45.84 -19.83 -3.38
C GLY A 441 46.72 -18.67 -3.85
N GLY A 442 47.69 -18.96 -4.71
CA GLY A 442 48.65 -17.98 -5.22
C GLY A 442 47.96 -16.81 -5.94
N VAL A 443 48.38 -15.59 -5.60
CA VAL A 443 48.03 -14.37 -6.32
C VAL A 443 49.31 -13.63 -6.65
N ASP A 444 49.48 -13.34 -7.94
CA ASP A 444 50.55 -12.53 -8.52
C ASP A 444 50.80 -11.23 -7.77
N SER A 445 52.05 -11.01 -7.38
CA SER A 445 52.53 -9.85 -6.62
C SER A 445 52.80 -8.63 -7.51
N SER A 446 51.82 -8.18 -8.31
CA SER A 446 51.96 -6.90 -9.00
C SER A 446 50.62 -6.16 -9.14
N LYS A 447 50.59 -4.91 -8.66
CA LYS A 447 49.47 -3.93 -8.60
C LYS A 447 48.57 -3.99 -7.35
N SER A 448 49.10 -3.64 -6.18
CA SER A 448 48.25 -3.16 -5.08
C SER A 448 47.66 -1.78 -5.43
N LYS A 449 46.45 -1.75 -5.99
CA LYS A 449 45.67 -0.51 -6.08
C LYS A 449 45.35 -0.07 -4.64
N LYS A 450 45.87 1.10 -4.21
CA LYS A 450 45.44 1.73 -2.95
C LYS A 450 43.93 1.88 -2.96
N SER A 451 43.25 1.31 -1.97
CA SER A 451 41.82 1.49 -1.75
C SER A 451 41.48 2.99 -1.62
N PRO A 452 40.39 3.48 -2.21
CA PRO A 452 40.01 4.89 -2.12
C PRO A 452 39.79 5.30 -0.66
N THR A 453 40.46 6.39 -0.24
CA THR A 453 40.27 7.02 1.07
C THR A 453 39.39 8.27 0.95
N PHE A 454 38.73 8.70 2.03
CA PHE A 454 37.92 9.91 2.05
C PHE A 454 38.16 10.75 3.31
N ASN A 455 38.04 12.07 3.15
CA ASN A 455 38.05 13.01 4.26
C ASN A 455 36.64 13.15 4.81
N PHE A 456 36.46 12.90 6.11
CA PHE A 456 35.15 13.04 6.73
C PHE A 456 34.73 14.53 6.75
N PRO A 457 33.53 14.90 6.25
CA PRO A 457 33.10 16.29 6.20
C PRO A 457 33.03 16.96 7.59
N LYS A 458 33.38 18.25 7.64
CA LYS A 458 33.36 19.05 8.88
C LYS A 458 31.99 19.68 9.16
N SER A 459 31.14 19.83 8.13
CA SER A 459 29.82 20.43 8.22
C SER A 459 28.87 19.88 7.14
N GLY A 460 27.58 20.17 7.28
CA GLY A 460 26.52 19.76 6.38
C GLY A 460 25.82 18.46 6.79
N LEU A 461 24.86 18.02 5.98
CA LEU A 461 24.20 16.72 6.07
C LEU A 461 25.04 15.63 5.39
N VAL A 462 25.58 14.70 6.17
CA VAL A 462 26.34 13.54 5.71
C VAL A 462 25.48 12.29 5.78
N VAL A 463 25.45 11.53 4.70
CA VAL A 463 24.67 10.29 4.56
C VAL A 463 25.65 9.12 4.44
N LEU A 464 25.67 8.27 5.47
CA LEU A 464 26.45 7.02 5.47
C LEU A 464 25.56 5.87 4.99
N TRP A 465 25.64 5.58 3.70
CA TRP A 465 24.95 4.44 3.09
C TRP A 465 25.88 3.22 3.06
N SER A 466 25.76 2.35 4.06
CA SER A 466 26.70 1.25 4.26
C SER A 466 26.05 0.06 4.95
N ASP A 467 26.36 -1.16 4.49
CA ASP A 467 25.71 -2.41 4.91
C ASP A 467 25.84 -2.70 6.43
N MET A 468 25.12 -3.70 6.92
CA MET A 468 25.11 -4.06 8.34
C MET A 468 26.46 -4.64 8.78
N GLY A 469 26.99 -4.15 9.91
CA GLY A 469 28.27 -4.62 10.47
C GLY A 469 29.53 -3.97 9.90
N THR A 470 29.40 -2.83 9.20
CA THR A 470 30.52 -2.16 8.50
C THR A 470 31.25 -1.07 9.29
N GLY A 471 31.08 -1.00 10.61
CA GLY A 471 31.83 -0.05 11.45
C GLY A 471 31.29 1.40 11.44
N LYS A 472 30.02 1.64 11.11
CA LYS A 472 29.41 3.00 11.11
C LYS A 472 29.49 3.69 12.48
N THR A 473 29.20 2.94 13.54
CA THR A 473 29.29 3.45 14.92
C THR A 473 30.73 3.75 15.31
N GLU A 474 31.67 2.89 14.93
CA GLU A 474 33.11 3.04 15.17
C GLU A 474 33.66 4.30 14.50
N LEU A 475 33.20 4.59 13.27
CA LEU A 475 33.52 5.84 12.56
C LEU A 475 33.08 7.08 13.35
N MET A 476 31.86 7.07 13.91
CA MET A 476 31.37 8.19 14.70
C MET A 476 32.03 8.29 16.08
N ARG A 477 32.45 7.16 16.66
CA ARG A 477 33.30 7.15 17.86
C ARG A 477 34.63 7.85 17.56
N TRP A 478 35.27 7.54 16.44
CA TRP A 478 36.50 8.20 16.01
C TRP A 478 36.29 9.72 15.86
N TRP A 479 35.25 10.15 15.15
CA TRP A 479 34.97 11.58 14.94
C TRP A 479 34.89 12.34 16.27
N ARG A 480 34.20 11.76 17.24
CA ARG A 480 34.01 12.37 18.55
C ARG A 480 35.31 12.40 19.36
N ASP A 481 36.11 11.34 19.31
CA ASP A 481 37.41 11.32 19.98
C ASP A 481 38.37 12.38 19.38
N GLN A 482 38.22 12.74 18.09
CA GLN A 482 38.93 13.86 17.45
C GLN A 482 38.35 15.25 17.76
N ASN A 483 37.10 15.34 18.23
CA ASN A 483 36.39 16.59 18.51
C ASN A 483 35.87 16.65 19.96
N PRO A 484 36.75 16.55 20.98
CA PRO A 484 36.33 16.42 22.38
C PRO A 484 35.56 17.64 22.92
N ASN A 485 35.82 18.82 22.36
CA ASN A 485 35.19 20.09 22.74
C ASN A 485 33.84 20.34 22.03
N ALA A 486 33.49 19.55 21.01
CA ALA A 486 32.23 19.67 20.31
C ALA A 486 31.12 18.92 21.06
N ARG A 487 29.93 19.51 21.15
CA ARG A 487 28.77 18.81 21.70
C ARG A 487 28.29 17.74 20.72
N PHE A 488 28.19 16.51 21.17
CA PHE A 488 27.79 15.36 20.35
C PHE A 488 26.44 14.83 20.81
N LEU A 489 25.48 14.74 19.91
CA LEU A 489 24.17 14.14 20.16
C LEU A 489 24.02 12.87 19.34
N ASN A 490 23.89 11.73 20.01
CA ASN A 490 23.43 10.51 19.39
C ASN A 490 21.93 10.36 19.64
N ASN A 491 21.13 10.41 18.57
CA ASN A 491 19.68 10.34 18.69
C ASN A 491 19.14 9.07 18.03
N GLY A 492 18.68 8.13 18.86
CA GLY A 492 18.15 6.84 18.43
C GLY A 492 16.65 6.70 18.66
N HIS A 493 16.07 5.60 18.20
CA HIS A 493 14.62 5.30 18.27
C HIS A 493 14.23 4.28 19.34
N ARG A 494 15.18 3.57 19.96
CA ARG A 494 14.89 2.55 20.99
C ARG A 494 15.83 2.64 22.19
N VAL A 495 15.28 2.59 23.40
CA VAL A 495 16.05 2.79 24.65
C VAL A 495 17.14 1.73 24.84
N ASN A 496 16.80 0.45 24.74
CA ASN A 496 17.76 -0.65 24.98
C ASN A 496 18.89 -0.68 23.95
N LEU A 497 18.56 -0.41 22.68
CA LEU A 497 19.54 -0.23 21.61
C LEU A 497 20.49 0.93 21.93
N LEU A 498 19.89 2.07 22.28
CA LEU A 498 20.64 3.29 22.53
C LEU A 498 21.61 3.14 23.70
N LYS A 499 21.27 2.36 24.74
CA LYS A 499 22.18 2.04 25.86
C LYS A 499 23.46 1.33 25.36
N ASN A 500 23.33 0.31 24.51
CA ASN A 500 24.48 -0.39 23.94
C ASN A 500 25.31 0.53 23.02
N LEU A 501 24.62 1.33 22.20
CA LEU A 501 25.26 2.30 21.31
C LEU A 501 26.00 3.38 22.11
N ALA A 502 25.45 3.84 23.23
CA ALA A 502 26.02 4.85 24.08
C ALA A 502 27.33 4.41 24.74
N LEU A 503 27.46 3.13 25.12
CA LEU A 503 28.72 2.57 25.61
C LEU A 503 29.80 2.58 24.50
N ARG A 504 29.43 2.18 23.28
CA ARG A 504 30.33 2.19 22.11
C ARG A 504 30.75 3.60 21.72
N LEU A 505 29.83 4.56 21.74
CA LEU A 505 30.08 5.98 21.45
C LEU A 505 30.57 6.77 22.67
N ARG A 506 30.76 6.14 23.84
CA ARG A 506 31.04 6.73 25.18
C ARG A 506 30.22 8.00 25.53
N THR A 507 28.93 8.01 25.22
CA THR A 507 28.01 9.12 25.55
C THR A 507 27.28 8.86 26.87
N ALA A 508 26.88 9.92 27.58
CA ALA A 508 25.99 9.80 28.73
C ALA A 508 24.56 9.44 28.28
N MET A 509 23.89 8.56 29.01
CA MET A 509 22.49 8.18 28.72
C MET A 509 21.52 9.16 29.37
N TYR A 510 20.54 9.63 28.60
CA TYR A 510 19.54 10.58 29.09
C TYR A 510 18.73 10.05 30.29
N SER A 511 18.52 8.73 30.38
CA SER A 511 17.78 8.08 31.47
C SER A 511 18.46 8.22 32.83
N ASP A 512 19.79 8.43 32.81
CA ASP A 512 20.62 8.45 34.01
C ASP A 512 20.89 9.90 34.46
N LEU A 513 20.32 10.89 33.75
CA LEU A 513 20.55 12.32 33.95
C LEU A 513 19.23 13.03 34.30
N GLY A 514 19.27 13.96 35.26
CA GLY A 514 18.20 14.95 35.46
C GLY A 514 18.22 16.06 34.41
N TYR A 515 17.24 16.97 34.44
CA TYR A 515 17.16 18.11 33.50
C TYR A 515 18.44 18.97 33.44
N THR A 516 19.07 19.22 34.58
CA THR A 516 20.35 19.94 34.66
C THR A 516 21.50 19.16 34.02
N GLY A 517 21.53 17.83 34.21
CA GLY A 517 22.52 16.94 33.59
C GLY A 517 22.37 16.87 32.07
N LEU A 518 21.15 16.89 31.54
CA LEU A 518 20.91 16.94 30.08
C LEU A 518 21.47 18.21 29.44
N ALA A 519 21.38 19.35 30.14
CA ALA A 519 21.92 20.61 29.64
C ALA A 519 23.45 20.64 29.63
N GLN A 520 24.09 20.05 30.65
CA GLN A 520 25.54 20.03 30.84
C GLN A 520 26.27 18.92 30.07
N ALA A 521 25.56 17.88 29.61
CA ALA A 521 26.17 16.76 28.92
C ALA A 521 26.85 17.18 27.61
N GLN A 522 28.17 17.00 27.54
CA GLN A 522 28.96 17.25 26.35
C GLN A 522 28.68 16.22 25.24
N ALA A 523 28.44 14.97 25.60
CA ALA A 523 28.13 13.89 24.68
C ALA A 523 26.92 13.11 25.21
N LEU A 524 25.78 13.22 24.53
CA LEU A 524 24.48 12.73 25.00
C LEU A 524 23.91 11.68 24.04
N SER A 525 23.40 10.59 24.60
CA SER A 525 22.52 9.65 23.90
C SER A 525 21.09 9.80 24.42
N ILE A 526 20.17 10.20 23.54
CA ILE A 526 18.74 10.35 23.85
C ILE A 526 17.85 9.64 22.83
N THR A 527 16.74 9.05 23.28
CA THR A 527 15.73 8.52 22.34
C THR A 527 14.84 9.62 21.81
N ILE A 528 14.35 9.44 20.60
CA ILE A 528 13.43 10.37 19.95
C ILE A 528 12.15 10.61 20.76
N ASP A 529 11.61 9.59 21.43
CA ASP A 529 10.44 9.71 22.31
C ASP A 529 10.65 10.75 23.43
N SER A 530 11.88 10.86 23.92
CA SER A 530 12.26 11.78 24.99
C SER A 530 12.87 13.08 24.47
N LEU A 531 12.95 13.29 23.15
CA LEU A 531 13.62 14.45 22.56
C LEU A 531 12.97 15.78 22.99
N HIS A 532 11.65 15.79 23.17
CA HIS A 532 10.88 16.94 23.66
C HIS A 532 11.30 17.43 25.05
N LYS A 533 12.08 16.66 25.82
CA LYS A 533 12.61 17.05 27.13
C LYS A 533 13.84 17.95 27.05
N LEU A 534 14.44 18.12 25.86
CA LEU A 534 15.58 19.00 25.67
C LEU A 534 15.16 20.47 25.64
N ASN A 535 15.87 21.32 26.38
CA ASN A 535 15.68 22.77 26.31
C ASN A 535 16.49 23.34 25.12
N THR A 536 15.85 23.55 23.97
CA THR A 536 16.52 23.93 22.72
C THR A 536 17.14 25.32 22.74
N GLN A 537 16.56 26.27 23.45
CA GLN A 537 17.00 27.67 23.45
C GLN A 537 18.44 27.90 23.96
N SER A 538 19.03 26.90 24.62
CA SER A 538 20.35 26.99 25.25
C SER A 538 21.37 25.96 24.76
N LEU A 539 20.99 25.02 23.88
CA LEU A 539 21.82 23.86 23.54
C LEU A 539 22.12 23.80 22.04
N LYS A 540 23.33 24.18 21.65
CA LYS A 540 23.86 23.99 20.29
C LYS A 540 24.73 22.74 20.24
N TYR A 541 24.45 21.84 19.30
CA TYR A 541 25.23 20.63 19.07
C TYR A 541 26.21 20.84 17.92
N GLY A 542 27.46 20.39 18.10
CA GLY A 542 28.48 20.41 17.05
C GLY A 542 28.28 19.30 16.02
N CYS A 543 27.81 18.13 16.47
CA CYS A 543 27.43 17.02 15.59
C CYS A 543 26.21 16.28 16.14
N ILE A 544 25.27 15.97 15.24
CA ILE A 544 24.14 15.07 15.50
C ILE A 544 24.36 13.79 14.71
N PHE A 545 24.28 12.64 15.36
CA PHE A 545 24.36 11.32 14.76
C PHE A 545 23.04 10.57 14.92
N ILE A 546 22.52 10.06 13.82
CA ILE A 546 21.28 9.26 13.77
C ILE A 546 21.60 7.96 13.03
N ASP A 547 21.69 6.88 13.79
CA ASP A 547 21.86 5.51 13.26
C ASP A 547 20.50 4.89 12.93
N GLU A 548 20.47 3.95 11.98
CA GLU A 548 19.24 3.34 11.45
C GLU A 548 18.18 4.39 11.04
N ALA A 549 18.61 5.42 10.31
CA ALA A 549 17.83 6.63 10.04
C ALA A 549 16.44 6.37 9.41
N CYS A 550 16.28 5.33 8.58
CA CYS A 550 14.99 5.00 7.98
C CYS A 550 13.99 4.49 9.04
N GLN A 551 14.49 3.72 10.01
CA GLN A 551 13.68 3.25 11.14
C GLN A 551 13.41 4.34 12.15
N TYR A 552 14.39 5.21 12.39
CA TYR A 552 14.23 6.40 13.20
C TYR A 552 13.06 7.24 12.70
N LEU A 553 13.04 7.54 11.40
CA LEU A 553 11.98 8.31 10.77
C LEU A 553 10.61 7.58 10.84
N THR A 554 10.60 6.27 10.58
CA THR A 554 9.38 5.46 10.70
C THR A 554 8.82 5.51 12.12
N HIS A 555 9.67 5.38 13.15
CA HIS A 555 9.26 5.43 14.55
C HIS A 555 8.73 6.81 14.95
N LEU A 556 9.40 7.89 14.53
CA LEU A 556 8.95 9.27 14.76
C LEU A 556 7.50 9.48 14.35
N LEU A 557 7.19 9.10 13.10
CA LEU A 557 5.92 9.44 12.46
C LEU A 557 4.81 8.41 12.71
N HIS A 558 5.14 7.13 12.92
CA HIS A 558 4.13 6.06 13.04
C HIS A 558 4.01 5.44 14.44
N SER A 559 4.95 5.67 15.36
CA SER A 559 4.86 5.07 16.70
C SER A 559 3.80 5.75 17.57
N ASN A 560 3.03 4.93 18.29
CA ASN A 560 2.08 5.40 19.30
C ASN A 560 2.78 6.03 20.52
N THR A 561 4.05 5.71 20.77
CA THR A 561 4.81 6.28 21.90
C THR A 561 5.13 7.76 21.69
N CYS A 562 5.32 8.18 20.43
CA CYS A 562 5.52 9.58 20.07
C CYS A 562 4.21 10.38 20.05
N LYS A 563 3.04 9.73 19.98
CA LYS A 563 1.73 10.36 19.69
C LYS A 563 1.43 11.60 20.54
N GLN A 564 1.67 11.53 21.85
CA GLN A 564 1.34 12.64 22.77
C GLN A 564 2.25 13.87 22.60
N HIS A 565 3.48 13.68 22.12
CA HIS A 565 4.49 14.73 22.06
C HIS A 565 5.06 14.95 20.65
N ARG A 566 4.48 14.34 19.61
CA ARG A 566 5.08 14.30 18.27
C ARG A 566 5.34 15.68 17.68
N ALA A 567 4.43 16.62 17.88
CA ALA A 567 4.61 18.01 17.45
C ALA A 567 5.85 18.65 18.11
N ALA A 568 5.92 18.59 19.44
CA ALA A 568 7.07 19.09 20.20
C ALA A 568 8.38 18.38 19.82
N ILE A 569 8.35 17.07 19.58
CA ILE A 569 9.50 16.31 19.08
C ILE A 569 9.96 16.84 17.73
N LEU A 570 9.05 17.08 16.78
CA LEU A 570 9.36 17.60 15.45
C LEU A 570 9.89 19.04 15.48
N GLU A 571 9.42 19.88 16.40
CA GLU A 571 9.94 21.23 16.62
C GLU A 571 11.36 21.19 17.17
N VAL A 572 11.60 20.39 18.21
CA VAL A 572 12.93 20.23 18.80
C VAL A 572 13.89 19.63 17.77
N LEU A 573 13.48 18.60 17.04
CA LEU A 573 14.29 17.94 16.02
C LEU A 573 14.69 18.91 14.91
N GLU A 574 13.73 19.68 14.38
CA GLU A 574 14.01 20.69 13.36
C GLU A 574 15.00 21.72 13.88
N TYR A 575 14.80 22.24 15.10
CA TYR A 575 15.72 23.21 15.68
C TYR A 575 17.14 22.68 15.79
N ILE A 576 17.33 21.47 16.35
CA ILE A 576 18.68 20.92 16.55
C ILE A 576 19.34 20.54 15.21
N VAL A 577 18.58 19.98 14.26
CA VAL A 577 19.08 19.59 12.94
C VAL A 577 19.45 20.82 12.12
N TYR A 578 18.66 21.90 12.19
CA TYR A 578 18.95 23.15 11.50
C TYR A 578 20.23 23.82 12.02
N ASN A 579 20.40 23.88 13.35
CA ASN A 579 21.49 24.63 13.97
C ASN A 579 22.80 23.84 14.10
N ALA A 580 22.78 22.51 13.97
CA ALA A 580 24.01 21.72 14.06
C ALA A 580 24.93 21.98 12.85
N PRO A 581 26.23 22.25 13.05
CA PRO A 581 27.16 22.36 11.93
C PRO A 581 27.22 21.08 11.08
N LEU A 582 27.16 19.92 11.74
CA LEU A 582 27.27 18.60 11.11
C LEU A 582 26.12 17.69 11.55
N VAL A 583 25.41 17.09 10.60
CA VAL A 583 24.37 16.08 10.84
C VAL A 583 24.74 14.83 10.07
N VAL A 584 24.89 13.71 10.75
CA VAL A 584 25.26 12.42 10.14
C VAL A 584 24.10 11.44 10.30
N ILE A 585 23.52 11.03 9.18
CA ILE A 585 22.49 9.97 9.13
C ILE A 585 23.08 8.71 8.53
N ALA A 586 22.74 7.55 9.08
CA ALA A 586 23.36 6.29 8.67
C ALA A 586 22.35 5.14 8.56
N ASP A 587 22.43 4.37 7.48
CA ASP A 587 21.54 3.21 7.26
C ASP A 587 22.15 2.24 6.21
N ALA A 588 21.77 0.96 6.31
CA ALA A 588 22.12 -0.06 5.31
C ALA A 588 21.24 0.04 4.05
N HIS A 589 19.98 0.44 4.22
CA HIS A 589 18.99 0.52 3.15
C HIS A 589 18.46 1.95 2.99
N MET A 590 19.38 2.93 3.04
CA MET A 590 19.06 4.36 2.96
C MET A 590 18.16 4.66 1.75
N ASP A 591 17.10 5.44 1.94
CA ASP A 591 16.15 5.83 0.90
C ASP A 591 16.09 7.35 0.68
N ASP A 592 15.62 7.76 -0.50
CA ASP A 592 15.52 9.18 -0.87
C ASP A 592 14.61 9.95 0.09
N LEU A 593 13.57 9.28 0.61
CA LEU A 593 12.59 9.88 1.53
C LEU A 593 13.24 10.33 2.85
N THR A 594 14.10 9.49 3.41
CA THR A 594 14.82 9.77 4.65
C THR A 594 15.79 10.92 4.46
N VAL A 595 16.54 10.94 3.35
CA VAL A 595 17.44 12.06 3.03
C VAL A 595 16.65 13.35 2.82
N ASP A 596 15.56 13.32 2.05
CA ASP A 596 14.67 14.47 1.80
C ASP A 596 14.08 15.03 3.10
N PHE A 597 13.69 14.15 4.04
CA PHE A 597 13.14 14.54 5.33
C PHE A 597 14.13 15.34 6.19
N PHE A 598 15.38 14.85 6.32
CA PHE A 598 16.41 15.58 7.08
C PHE A 598 16.88 16.83 6.34
N LEU A 599 17.00 16.77 5.01
CA LEU A 599 17.38 17.90 4.19
C LEU A 599 16.36 19.05 4.29
N ALA A 600 15.07 18.74 4.41
CA ALA A 600 14.02 19.74 4.63
C ALA A 600 14.18 20.54 5.94
N MET A 601 14.93 20.01 6.91
CA MET A 601 15.25 20.69 8.18
C MET A 601 16.61 21.41 8.15
N ARG A 602 17.37 21.31 7.06
CA ARG A 602 18.67 21.99 6.89
C ARG A 602 18.48 23.37 6.24
N PRO A 603 19.49 24.27 6.35
CA PRO A 603 19.49 25.53 5.61
C PRO A 603 19.18 25.36 4.12
N LYS A 604 18.37 26.27 3.56
CA LYS A 604 17.96 26.21 2.16
C LYS A 604 19.18 26.25 1.23
N GLY A 605 19.19 25.36 0.23
CA GLY A 605 20.26 25.25 -0.76
C GLY A 605 21.41 24.32 -0.36
N GLU A 606 21.38 23.76 0.85
CA GLU A 606 22.33 22.71 1.24
C GLU A 606 22.14 21.45 0.38
N VAL A 607 23.24 20.77 0.08
CA VAL A 607 23.27 19.50 -0.67
C VAL A 607 23.87 18.44 0.24
N PRO A 608 23.24 17.25 0.38
CA PRO A 608 23.77 16.20 1.25
C PRO A 608 25.04 15.59 0.66
N TYR A 609 26.00 15.26 1.52
CA TYR A 609 27.23 14.55 1.17
C TYR A 609 27.05 13.04 1.38
N ILE A 610 27.07 12.26 0.30
CA ILE A 610 26.74 10.83 0.29
C ILE A 610 28.01 9.99 0.26
N VAL A 611 28.23 9.20 1.33
CA VAL A 611 29.25 8.15 1.38
C VAL A 611 28.57 6.81 1.16
N LYS A 612 28.82 6.18 0.02
CA LYS A 612 28.31 4.85 -0.33
C LYS A 612 29.39 3.80 -0.12
N ASN A 613 29.09 2.79 0.68
CA ASN A 613 29.90 1.58 0.79
C ASN A 613 29.26 0.42 0.03
N GLU A 614 29.98 -0.14 -0.93
CA GLU A 614 29.52 -1.23 -1.79
C GLU A 614 29.78 -2.61 -1.21
N PHE A 615 30.53 -2.69 -0.11
CA PHE A 615 30.74 -3.95 0.59
C PHE A 615 29.40 -4.57 1.00
N ARG A 616 29.18 -5.83 0.57
CA ARG A 616 27.97 -6.59 0.89
C ARG A 616 28.27 -7.73 1.85
N ASN A 617 27.47 -7.86 2.89
CA ASN A 617 27.61 -8.94 3.88
C ASN A 617 26.88 -10.24 3.45
N GLY A 618 26.97 -10.59 2.15
CA GLY A 618 26.26 -11.70 1.50
C GLY A 618 26.98 -13.05 1.52
N GLY A 619 26.61 -13.91 0.56
CA GLY A 619 27.22 -15.22 0.32
C GLY A 619 26.64 -16.36 1.16
N ARG A 620 25.39 -16.25 1.64
CA ARG A 620 24.68 -17.35 2.31
C ARG A 620 23.85 -18.14 1.32
N THR A 621 23.67 -19.44 1.59
CA THR A 621 22.69 -20.29 0.90
C THR A 621 21.33 -20.13 1.57
N ILE A 622 20.30 -19.83 0.78
CA ILE A 622 18.92 -19.66 1.20
C ILE A 622 18.06 -20.79 0.64
N TYR A 623 17.58 -21.67 1.49
CA TYR A 623 16.53 -22.63 1.20
C TYR A 623 15.17 -21.94 1.27
N TRP A 624 14.55 -21.71 0.11
CA TRP A 624 13.31 -20.96 -0.04
C TRP A 624 12.10 -21.89 -0.18
N TYR A 625 11.21 -21.87 0.80
CA TYR A 625 10.06 -22.77 0.86
C TYR A 625 8.85 -22.15 0.16
N GLU A 626 8.37 -22.80 -0.90
CA GLU A 626 7.26 -22.27 -1.72
C GLU A 626 5.86 -22.66 -1.22
N GLY A 627 5.79 -23.58 -0.27
CA GLY A 627 4.57 -24.10 0.34
C GLY A 627 3.53 -23.04 0.70
N SER A 628 2.25 -23.42 0.64
CA SER A 628 1.11 -22.54 0.94
C SER A 628 1.03 -22.16 2.43
N ASN A 629 1.65 -22.95 3.30
CA ASN A 629 1.72 -22.74 4.75
C ASN A 629 3.15 -23.03 5.25
N ASN A 630 3.40 -22.76 6.53
CA ASN A 630 4.72 -22.89 7.17
C ASN A 630 5.02 -24.29 7.74
N SER A 631 4.15 -25.27 7.53
CA SER A 631 4.25 -26.57 8.21
C SER A 631 5.53 -27.33 7.86
N ALA A 632 5.93 -27.36 6.58
CA ALA A 632 7.18 -27.98 6.16
C ALA A 632 8.42 -27.34 6.82
N LEU A 633 8.42 -26.01 6.97
CA LEU A 633 9.51 -25.32 7.64
C LEU A 633 9.54 -25.65 9.14
N VAL A 634 8.38 -25.79 9.77
CA VAL A 634 8.26 -26.20 11.18
C VAL A 634 8.71 -27.65 11.37
N ALA A 635 8.40 -28.54 10.44
CA ALA A 635 8.92 -29.90 10.41
C ALA A 635 10.45 -29.90 10.30
N GLN A 636 11.02 -29.07 9.43
CA GLN A 636 12.47 -28.91 9.31
C GLN A 636 13.13 -28.38 10.58
N ILE A 637 12.52 -27.39 11.25
CA ILE A 637 12.97 -26.91 12.58
C ILE A 637 13.01 -28.06 13.59
N SER A 638 11.97 -28.89 13.60
CA SER A 638 11.90 -30.06 14.50
C SER A 638 12.97 -31.10 14.15
N ALA A 639 13.22 -31.35 12.86
CA ALA A 639 14.23 -32.30 12.39
C ALA A 639 15.65 -31.85 12.75
N ALA A 640 15.98 -30.57 12.53
CA ALA A 640 17.28 -29.98 12.89
C ALA A 640 17.60 -30.17 14.38
N LEU A 641 16.64 -29.89 15.26
CA LEU A 641 16.79 -30.11 16.71
C LEU A 641 16.94 -31.58 17.10
N MET A 642 16.26 -32.49 16.40
CA MET A 642 16.41 -33.94 16.63
C MET A 642 17.77 -34.46 16.17
N LEU A 643 18.37 -33.85 15.14
CA LEU A 643 19.73 -34.15 14.68
C LEU A 643 20.82 -33.53 15.58
N GLY A 644 20.43 -32.74 16.59
CA GLY A 644 21.36 -32.10 17.52
C GLY A 644 21.92 -30.75 17.06
N GLU A 645 21.47 -30.25 15.91
CA GLU A 645 21.87 -28.94 15.38
C GLU A 645 21.42 -27.80 16.31
N LYS A 646 22.24 -26.76 16.38
CA LYS A 646 21.95 -25.51 17.08
C LYS A 646 21.26 -24.55 16.13
N ILE A 647 20.09 -24.05 16.51
CA ILE A 647 19.25 -23.29 15.57
C ILE A 647 18.86 -21.90 16.09
N MET A 648 18.67 -20.97 15.16
CA MET A 648 17.99 -19.71 15.45
C MET A 648 16.72 -19.61 14.61
N VAL A 649 15.61 -19.17 15.20
CA VAL A 649 14.34 -18.94 14.49
C VAL A 649 13.93 -17.48 14.63
N ALA A 650 13.83 -16.77 13.51
CA ALA A 650 13.34 -15.41 13.40
C ALA A 650 11.92 -15.40 12.83
N SER A 651 11.03 -14.60 13.42
CA SER A 651 9.66 -14.41 12.93
C SER A 651 9.14 -12.99 13.18
N ASP A 652 8.25 -12.51 12.30
CA ASP A 652 7.49 -11.27 12.52
C ASP A 652 6.34 -11.46 13.51
N SER A 653 6.08 -12.68 13.97
CA SER A 653 4.93 -13.01 14.81
C SER A 653 5.33 -13.51 16.19
N LYS A 654 5.13 -12.66 17.22
CA LYS A 654 5.22 -13.09 18.63
C LYS A 654 4.39 -14.33 18.91
N ARG A 655 3.16 -14.38 18.37
CA ARG A 655 2.25 -15.51 18.59
C ARG A 655 2.80 -16.79 17.98
N PHE A 656 3.49 -16.72 16.84
CA PHE A 656 4.16 -17.88 16.25
C PHE A 656 5.30 -18.38 17.14
N ILE A 657 6.17 -17.48 17.63
CA ILE A 657 7.29 -17.84 18.53
C ILE A 657 6.77 -18.56 19.78
N LYS A 658 5.75 -18.01 20.45
CA LYS A 658 5.14 -18.65 21.63
C LYS A 658 4.57 -20.04 21.29
N LYS A 659 3.88 -20.18 20.16
CA LYS A 659 3.32 -21.48 19.72
C LYS A 659 4.41 -22.50 19.44
N LEU A 660 5.50 -22.08 18.79
CA LEU A 660 6.62 -22.95 18.47
C LEU A 660 7.29 -23.46 19.76
N ASP A 661 7.62 -22.54 20.67
CA ASP A 661 8.19 -22.84 21.99
C ASP A 661 7.30 -23.84 22.76
N LYS A 662 6.01 -23.53 22.91
CA LYS A 662 5.05 -24.39 23.60
C LYS A 662 4.87 -25.76 22.92
N SER A 663 4.97 -25.84 21.59
CA SER A 663 4.86 -27.11 20.87
C SER A 663 6.01 -28.07 21.22
N PHE A 664 7.22 -27.55 21.44
CA PHE A 664 8.35 -28.36 21.88
C PHE A 664 8.25 -28.74 23.36
N THR A 665 7.71 -27.87 24.22
CA THR A 665 7.38 -28.25 25.61
C THR A 665 6.41 -29.43 25.67
N ILE A 666 5.31 -29.37 24.89
CA ILE A 666 4.29 -30.43 24.88
C ILE A 666 4.88 -31.76 24.36
N LYS A 667 5.68 -31.72 23.28
CA LYS A 667 6.35 -32.90 22.73
C LYS A 667 7.27 -33.57 23.76
N TYR A 668 7.99 -32.78 24.57
CA TYR A 668 8.83 -33.29 25.65
C TYR A 668 8.02 -33.91 26.79
N GLU A 669 6.92 -33.28 27.20
CA GLU A 669 6.05 -33.82 28.25
C GLU A 669 5.42 -35.17 27.84
N GLN A 670 5.04 -35.31 26.56
CA GLN A 670 4.46 -36.55 26.01
C GLN A 670 5.48 -37.68 25.87
N SER A 671 6.72 -37.39 25.47
CA SER A 671 7.75 -38.43 25.34
C SER A 671 8.23 -38.97 26.68
N ASN A 672 8.15 -38.18 27.75
CA ASN A 672 8.57 -38.57 29.10
C ASN A 672 7.54 -39.47 29.83
N SER A 673 6.27 -39.48 29.39
CA SER A 673 5.27 -40.43 29.88
C SER A 673 5.48 -41.86 29.36
N ASP A 674 6.12 -42.01 28.19
CA ASP A 674 6.51 -43.31 27.62
C ASP A 674 7.93 -43.67 28.07
N LYS A 675 8.04 -44.46 29.15
CA LYS A 675 9.28 -44.81 29.88
C LYS A 675 10.37 -45.59 29.09
N SER A 676 10.49 -45.47 27.76
CA SER A 676 11.39 -46.32 26.95
C SER A 676 12.54 -45.63 26.23
N HIS A 677 12.69 -44.29 26.24
CA HIS A 677 13.90 -43.63 25.74
C HIS A 677 14.23 -42.36 26.54
N THR A 678 15.52 -42.13 26.83
CA THR A 678 16.03 -40.87 27.39
C THR A 678 15.79 -39.72 26.41
N SER A 679 14.64 -39.07 26.51
CA SER A 679 14.30 -37.90 25.72
C SER A 679 15.18 -36.72 26.13
N GLN A 680 16.05 -36.27 25.24
CA GLN A 680 16.93 -35.11 25.47
C GLN A 680 16.09 -33.83 25.59
N LYS A 681 16.18 -33.15 26.73
CA LYS A 681 15.54 -31.85 26.94
C LYS A 681 16.33 -30.77 26.21
N TRP A 682 15.75 -30.16 25.17
CA TRP A 682 16.38 -29.03 24.49
C TRP A 682 16.34 -27.76 25.34
N ARG A 683 17.46 -27.02 25.35
CA ARG A 683 17.58 -25.71 26.00
C ARG A 683 17.16 -24.63 25.01
N ILE A 684 15.88 -24.27 25.02
CA ILE A 684 15.30 -23.26 24.14
C ILE A 684 15.22 -21.93 24.90
N TRP A 685 15.71 -20.86 24.29
CA TRP A 685 15.54 -19.49 24.80
C TRP A 685 14.67 -18.69 23.84
N SER A 686 13.62 -18.03 24.34
CA SER A 686 12.69 -17.26 23.51
C SER A 686 12.67 -15.78 23.90
N VAL A 687 12.82 -14.89 22.91
CA VAL A 687 12.82 -13.43 23.10
C VAL A 687 11.72 -12.80 22.26
N HIS A 688 10.78 -12.14 22.93
CA HIS A 688 9.63 -11.47 22.30
C HIS A 688 9.11 -10.31 23.16
N SER A 689 8.13 -9.55 22.66
CA SER A 689 7.76 -8.27 23.29
C SER A 689 7.23 -8.39 24.73
N ASP A 690 6.73 -9.56 25.11
CA ASP A 690 6.17 -9.78 26.46
C ASP A 690 7.26 -10.06 27.51
N ASN A 691 8.48 -10.43 27.09
CA ASN A 691 9.57 -10.81 28.01
C ASN A 691 10.87 -10.03 27.79
N SER A 692 11.00 -9.27 26.70
CA SER A 692 12.24 -8.56 26.36
C SER A 692 12.71 -7.53 27.39
N GLY A 693 11.86 -7.11 28.32
CA GLY A 693 12.23 -6.20 29.42
C GLY A 693 12.56 -6.90 30.75
N SER A 694 12.41 -8.23 30.84
CA SER A 694 12.77 -8.99 32.06
C SER A 694 14.25 -8.89 32.38
N ASP A 695 14.62 -8.93 33.65
CA ASP A 695 16.02 -8.84 34.09
C ASP A 695 16.87 -9.94 33.44
N GLU A 696 16.34 -11.16 33.30
CA GLU A 696 17.02 -12.27 32.63
C GLU A 696 17.24 -11.99 31.15
N ASN A 697 16.24 -11.47 30.44
CA ASN A 697 16.40 -11.13 29.01
C ASN A 697 17.26 -9.90 28.79
N VAL A 698 17.20 -8.90 29.67
CA VAL A 698 18.08 -7.73 29.61
C VAL A 698 19.53 -8.15 29.82
N ALA A 699 19.80 -9.03 30.80
CA ALA A 699 21.12 -9.62 31.02
C ALA A 699 21.57 -10.49 29.84
N PHE A 700 20.69 -11.37 29.33
CA PHE A 700 20.93 -12.20 28.15
C PHE A 700 21.26 -11.34 26.92
N ILE A 701 20.49 -10.28 26.66
CA ILE A 701 20.68 -9.38 25.53
C ILE A 701 22.01 -8.61 25.64
N LYS A 702 22.38 -8.20 26.86
CA LYS A 702 23.63 -7.46 27.12
C LYS A 702 24.88 -8.28 26.80
N ASP A 703 24.84 -9.60 27.01
CA ASP A 703 25.95 -10.52 26.75
C ASP A 703 25.53 -11.63 25.75
N ILE A 704 24.72 -11.28 24.76
CA ILE A 704 24.06 -12.27 23.89
C ILE A 704 25.05 -13.18 23.18
N THR A 705 26.19 -12.63 22.73
CA THR A 705 27.23 -13.38 22.00
C THR A 705 27.80 -14.54 22.82
N ASN A 706 27.91 -14.39 24.14
CA ASN A 706 28.35 -15.47 25.02
C ASN A 706 27.18 -16.30 25.55
N ALA A 707 26.07 -15.65 25.91
CA ALA A 707 24.93 -16.30 26.53
C ALA A 707 24.27 -17.34 25.61
N VAL A 708 24.24 -17.09 24.29
CA VAL A 708 23.68 -18.03 23.29
C VAL A 708 24.34 -19.40 23.31
N LYS A 709 25.63 -19.49 23.69
CA LYS A 709 26.40 -20.75 23.73
C LYS A 709 25.80 -21.81 24.66
N ASN A 710 24.99 -21.39 25.61
CA ASN A 710 24.33 -22.26 26.58
C ASN A 710 23.01 -22.87 26.08
N PHE A 711 22.56 -22.52 24.87
CA PHE A 711 21.24 -22.89 24.35
C PHE A 711 21.34 -23.70 23.07
N ASP A 712 20.37 -24.59 22.87
CA ASP A 712 20.25 -25.38 21.63
C ASP A 712 19.44 -24.62 20.58
N ALA A 713 18.52 -23.75 21.02
CA ALA A 713 17.73 -22.92 20.12
C ALA A 713 17.51 -21.50 20.66
N LEU A 714 17.55 -20.52 19.77
CA LEU A 714 17.10 -19.15 20.04
C LEU A 714 15.89 -18.80 19.17
N PHE A 715 14.75 -18.54 19.78
CA PHE A 715 13.54 -18.11 19.09
C PHE A 715 13.30 -16.61 19.31
N THR A 716 13.17 -15.85 18.23
CA THR A 716 13.12 -14.38 18.31
C THR A 716 12.01 -13.77 17.47
N SER A 717 11.30 -12.80 18.06
CA SER A 717 10.40 -11.87 17.36
C SER A 717 11.09 -10.51 17.14
N PRO A 718 10.41 -9.45 16.62
CA PRO A 718 11.02 -8.12 16.40
C PRO A 718 11.54 -7.40 17.66
N SER A 719 11.45 -8.06 18.80
CA SER A 719 11.79 -7.56 20.14
C SER A 719 13.25 -7.82 20.50
N LEU A 720 13.91 -8.78 19.84
CA LEU A 720 15.37 -8.79 19.81
C LEU A 720 15.78 -7.58 18.97
N GLY A 721 16.07 -6.50 19.68
CA GLY A 721 16.08 -5.13 19.16
C GLY A 721 17.03 -4.94 17.98
N THR A 722 16.81 -3.83 17.27
CA THR A 722 17.76 -3.39 16.26
C THR A 722 19.09 -2.96 16.90
N GLY A 723 20.19 -2.93 16.14
CA GLY A 723 21.60 -2.86 16.59
C GLY A 723 22.17 -3.85 17.62
N LEU A 724 21.55 -5.01 17.86
CA LEU A 724 22.22 -6.16 18.51
C LEU A 724 22.79 -7.11 17.46
N ASP A 725 24.02 -7.59 17.65
CA ASP A 725 24.69 -8.51 16.74
C ASP A 725 25.20 -9.74 17.50
N ILE A 726 24.94 -10.93 16.95
CA ILE A 726 25.52 -12.20 17.43
C ILE A 726 26.68 -12.52 16.48
N SER A 727 27.88 -12.14 16.90
CA SER A 727 29.06 -12.16 16.03
C SER A 727 29.82 -13.47 16.05
N GLU A 728 29.72 -14.25 17.13
CA GLU A 728 30.43 -15.52 17.28
C GLU A 728 29.60 -16.70 16.80
N TYR A 729 30.30 -17.74 16.31
CA TYR A 729 29.68 -18.97 15.81
C TYR A 729 29.07 -19.78 16.96
N HIS A 730 27.81 -20.19 16.79
CA HIS A 730 27.10 -21.07 17.71
C HIS A 730 25.95 -21.82 17.03
N PHE A 731 25.11 -21.13 16.25
CA PHE A 731 24.00 -21.73 15.50
C PHE A 731 24.49 -22.25 14.14
N ASP A 732 24.09 -23.46 13.80
CA ASP A 732 24.40 -24.15 12.54
C ASP A 732 23.47 -23.73 11.40
N VAL A 733 22.26 -23.27 11.73
CA VAL A 733 21.22 -22.89 10.76
C VAL A 733 20.29 -21.80 11.31
N VAL A 734 19.82 -20.91 10.43
CA VAL A 734 18.82 -19.88 10.77
C VAL A 734 17.53 -20.10 9.99
N PHE A 735 16.40 -20.10 10.69
CA PHE A 735 15.07 -20.20 10.11
C PHE A 735 14.35 -18.85 10.12
N GLY A 736 13.71 -18.50 9.01
CA GLY A 736 12.87 -17.30 8.88
C GLY A 736 11.41 -17.66 8.60
N VAL A 737 10.51 -17.33 9.52
CA VAL A 737 9.06 -17.59 9.37
C VAL A 737 8.30 -16.28 9.40
N PHE A 738 7.88 -15.77 8.25
CA PHE A 738 7.26 -14.45 8.13
C PHE A 738 5.82 -14.54 7.62
N HIS A 739 4.86 -14.05 8.41
CA HIS A 739 3.43 -14.10 8.08
C HIS A 739 2.93 -12.84 7.35
N GLY A 740 3.75 -11.80 7.20
CA GLY A 740 3.35 -10.54 6.57
C GLY A 740 2.38 -9.74 7.44
N VAL A 741 2.57 -9.80 8.75
CA VAL A 741 1.65 -9.20 9.72
C VAL A 741 2.14 -7.82 10.14
N SER A 742 3.42 -7.72 10.49
CA SER A 742 3.94 -6.55 11.18
C SER A 742 5.26 -6.02 10.65
N GLN A 743 6.00 -6.73 9.79
CA GLN A 743 7.32 -6.29 9.32
C GLN A 743 7.43 -6.17 7.79
N THR A 744 8.19 -5.17 7.33
CA THR A 744 8.61 -5.02 5.93
C THR A 744 9.73 -5.99 5.56
N ALA A 745 10.04 -6.13 4.27
CA ALA A 745 11.17 -6.94 3.81
C ALA A 745 12.50 -6.52 4.44
N THR A 746 12.77 -5.22 4.58
CA THR A 746 13.99 -4.72 5.26
C THR A 746 14.02 -5.14 6.72
N GLU A 747 12.93 -4.95 7.46
CA GLU A 747 12.84 -5.34 8.86
C GLU A 747 13.04 -6.87 9.05
N CYS A 748 12.49 -7.69 8.15
CA CYS A 748 12.69 -9.15 8.15
C CYS A 748 14.15 -9.54 7.84
N ALA A 749 14.75 -8.94 6.81
CA ALA A 749 16.15 -9.18 6.46
C ALA A 749 17.09 -8.79 7.61
N GLN A 750 16.86 -7.62 8.22
CA GLN A 750 17.63 -7.19 9.38
C GLN A 750 17.52 -8.16 10.57
N GLN A 751 16.37 -8.79 10.78
CA GLN A 751 16.18 -9.78 11.86
C GLN A 751 16.97 -11.06 11.60
N LEU A 752 17.00 -11.55 10.36
CA LEU A 752 17.81 -12.72 9.95
C LEU A 752 19.31 -12.44 10.11
N TYR A 753 19.74 -11.24 9.71
CA TYR A 753 21.15 -10.85 9.67
C TYR A 753 21.73 -10.44 11.02
N ARG A 754 20.98 -10.61 12.12
CA ARG A 754 21.48 -10.47 13.49
C ARG A 754 22.54 -11.52 13.80
N TYR A 755 22.40 -12.71 13.25
CA TYR A 755 23.45 -13.73 13.30
C TYR A 755 24.46 -13.50 12.18
N ARG A 756 25.67 -13.05 12.56
CA ARG A 756 26.72 -12.68 11.60
C ARG A 756 27.44 -13.86 10.96
N PRO A 757 27.71 -14.98 11.66
CA PRO A 757 28.31 -16.15 11.03
C PRO A 757 27.55 -16.61 9.79
N LYS A 758 28.29 -17.04 8.76
CA LYS A 758 27.73 -17.44 7.47
C LYS A 758 27.25 -18.88 7.56
N VAL A 759 25.95 -19.04 7.81
CA VAL A 759 25.27 -20.34 7.84
C VAL A 759 24.07 -20.34 6.89
N PRO A 760 23.56 -21.52 6.49
CA PRO A 760 22.38 -21.61 5.65
C PRO A 760 21.13 -21.00 6.30
N PHE A 761 20.30 -20.36 5.49
CA PHE A 761 19.02 -19.82 5.89
C PHE A 761 17.88 -20.66 5.31
N HIS A 762 16.90 -21.03 6.12
CA HIS A 762 15.67 -21.68 5.66
C HIS A 762 14.49 -20.73 5.85
N ILE A 763 13.89 -20.26 4.76
CA ILE A 763 12.93 -19.14 4.80
C ILE A 763 11.59 -19.56 4.20
N TRP A 764 10.53 -19.24 4.92
CA TRP A 764 9.16 -19.24 4.44
C TRP A 764 8.52 -17.89 4.72
N VAL A 765 7.84 -17.35 3.71
CA VAL A 765 7.04 -16.12 3.81
C VAL A 765 5.62 -16.44 3.39
N ALA A 766 4.59 -15.96 4.08
CA ALA A 766 3.21 -16.14 3.63
C ALA A 766 3.02 -15.61 2.20
N LYS A 767 2.25 -16.33 1.36
CA LYS A 767 1.94 -15.89 -0.01
C LYS A 767 1.21 -14.55 -0.03
N ARG A 768 0.44 -14.25 1.01
CA ARG A 768 -0.51 -13.15 1.08
C ARG A 768 -0.62 -12.65 2.52
N PRO A 769 -0.80 -11.33 2.74
CA PRO A 769 -1.04 -10.81 4.08
C PRO A 769 -2.43 -11.24 4.59
N PRO A 770 -2.59 -11.49 5.91
CA PRO A 770 -3.86 -11.96 6.48
C PRO A 770 -4.96 -10.88 6.53
N PHE A 771 -4.64 -9.62 6.24
CA PHE A 771 -5.56 -8.48 6.30
C PHE A 771 -6.00 -7.96 4.93
N GLY A 772 -5.65 -8.65 3.84
CA GLY A 772 -5.97 -8.22 2.48
C GLY A 772 -5.12 -7.06 1.97
N TYR A 773 -5.59 -6.39 0.92
CA TYR A 773 -4.87 -5.30 0.25
C TYR A 773 -4.97 -3.98 1.01
N LYS A 774 -3.81 -3.37 1.29
CA LYS A 774 -3.70 -2.01 1.83
C LYS A 774 -3.31 -1.01 0.74
N ASP A 775 -3.78 0.23 0.85
CA ASP A 775 -3.51 1.29 -0.13
C ASP A 775 -2.01 1.58 -0.24
N THR A 776 -1.50 1.73 -1.46
CA THR A 776 -0.08 1.95 -1.78
C THR A 776 0.17 3.31 -2.44
N ASN A 777 -0.87 4.10 -2.70
CA ASN A 777 -0.76 5.45 -3.22
C ASN A 777 -0.76 6.49 -2.07
N ALA A 778 0.39 7.12 -1.83
CA ALA A 778 0.58 8.12 -0.77
C ALA A 778 -0.37 9.33 -0.91
N THR A 779 -0.64 9.80 -2.13
CA THR A 779 -1.54 10.92 -2.39
C THR A 779 -2.97 10.58 -2.01
N LYS A 780 -3.45 9.38 -2.37
CA LYS A 780 -4.80 8.92 -2.01
C LYS A 780 -4.96 8.68 -0.52
N ILE A 781 -3.91 8.16 0.12
CA ILE A 781 -3.82 8.05 1.58
C ILE A 781 -4.00 9.43 2.24
N LYS A 782 -3.25 10.43 1.76
CA LYS A 782 -3.33 11.81 2.26
C LYS A 782 -4.71 12.41 2.06
N GLU A 783 -5.27 12.32 0.86
CA GLU A 783 -6.60 12.82 0.53
C GLU A 783 -7.67 12.24 1.46
N ARG A 784 -7.67 10.92 1.69
CA ARG A 784 -8.64 10.26 2.59
C ARG A 784 -8.49 10.71 4.04
N LEU A 785 -7.26 10.87 4.52
CA LEU A 785 -6.97 11.37 5.86
C LEU A 785 -7.53 12.79 6.03
N LEU A 786 -7.25 13.69 5.07
CA LEU A 786 -7.71 15.07 5.12
C LEU A 786 -9.24 15.19 4.98
N GLN A 787 -9.87 14.42 4.07
CA GLN A 787 -11.32 14.40 3.91
C GLN A 787 -12.04 13.95 5.20
N THR A 788 -11.50 12.93 5.87
CA THR A 788 -12.06 12.43 7.13
C THR A 788 -11.93 13.47 8.25
N ASN A 789 -10.80 14.19 8.29
CA ASN A 789 -10.56 15.28 9.23
C ASN A 789 -11.50 16.48 8.99
N GLU A 790 -11.72 16.85 7.72
CA GLU A 790 -12.64 17.91 7.33
C GLU A 790 -14.08 17.59 7.70
N MET A 791 -14.54 16.36 7.41
CA MET A 791 -15.88 15.92 7.80
C MET A 791 -16.09 16.00 9.31
N THR A 792 -15.10 15.57 10.09
CA THR A 792 -15.15 15.67 11.55
C THR A 792 -15.18 17.12 12.02
N ALA A 793 -14.36 18.01 11.45
CA ALA A 793 -14.37 19.42 11.80
C ALA A 793 -15.71 20.09 11.50
N PHE A 794 -16.31 19.77 10.35
CA PHE A 794 -17.65 20.21 9.96
C PHE A 794 -18.71 19.76 10.97
N LEU A 795 -18.69 18.49 11.39
CA LEU A 795 -19.61 17.96 12.40
C LEU A 795 -19.45 18.60 13.78
N LEU A 796 -18.25 19.07 14.11
CA LEU A 796 -17.97 19.79 15.36
C LEU A 796 -18.32 21.28 15.30
N ARG A 797 -18.80 21.79 14.15
CA ARG A 797 -19.05 23.21 13.87
C ARG A 797 -17.82 24.09 14.10
N ILE A 798 -16.63 23.53 13.88
CA ILE A 798 -15.38 24.29 13.86
C ILE A 798 -15.39 25.10 12.55
N ASP A 799 -15.42 26.42 12.66
CA ASP A 799 -15.48 27.32 11.52
C ASP A 799 -14.25 27.16 10.60
N ARG A 800 -14.51 27.04 9.30
CA ARG A 800 -13.48 26.86 8.25
C ARG A 800 -12.59 28.10 8.10
N GLN A 801 -13.05 29.29 8.49
CA GLN A 801 -12.30 30.55 8.32
C GLN A 801 -11.43 30.87 9.53
N THR A 802 -11.91 30.64 10.76
CA THR A 802 -11.11 30.82 11.99
C THR A 802 -10.30 29.58 12.40
N GLY A 803 -10.68 28.39 11.91
CA GLY A 803 -9.99 27.12 12.14
C GLY A 803 -8.68 26.99 11.38
N LYS A 804 -7.72 27.89 11.62
CA LYS A 804 -6.33 27.69 11.22
C LYS A 804 -5.94 26.27 11.66
N ARG A 805 -5.68 25.37 10.69
CA ARG A 805 -4.78 24.25 10.96
C ARG A 805 -3.57 24.90 11.60
N GLY A 806 -3.17 24.47 12.80
CA GLY A 806 -1.87 24.88 13.36
C GLY A 806 -0.78 24.62 12.32
N ALA A 807 0.43 25.16 12.50
CA ALA A 807 1.54 25.00 11.56
C ALA A 807 1.88 23.51 11.34
N GLU A 808 1.10 22.83 10.52
CA GLU A 808 1.33 21.48 10.06
C GLU A 808 2.55 21.58 9.17
N LYS A 809 3.59 20.88 9.57
CA LYS A 809 4.75 20.71 8.70
C LYS A 809 4.30 19.81 7.56
N ASP A 810 3.89 20.40 6.44
CA ASP A 810 3.39 19.67 5.26
C ASP A 810 4.36 18.56 4.82
N TRP A 811 5.66 18.79 4.98
CA TRP A 811 6.69 17.80 4.72
C TRP A 811 6.59 16.57 5.64
N ALA A 812 6.19 16.73 6.91
CA ALA A 812 6.02 15.62 7.85
C ALA A 812 4.77 14.80 7.54
N LEU A 813 3.67 15.45 7.14
CA LEU A 813 2.46 14.78 6.67
C LEU A 813 2.73 14.01 5.37
N GLU A 814 3.47 14.61 4.43
CA GLU A 814 3.84 13.96 3.18
C GLU A 814 4.74 12.73 3.46
N ALA A 815 5.75 12.89 4.31
CA ALA A 815 6.62 11.78 4.72
C ALA A 815 5.83 10.68 5.44
N TYR A 816 4.88 11.03 6.31
CA TYR A 816 4.00 10.07 6.98
C TYR A 816 3.26 9.20 5.95
N CYS A 817 2.63 9.85 4.96
CA CYS A 817 1.84 9.16 3.93
C CYS A 817 2.73 8.30 3.01
N GLN A 818 3.93 8.80 2.65
CA GLN A 818 4.87 8.07 1.81
C GLN A 818 5.45 6.83 2.53
N ILE A 819 5.81 6.94 3.81
CA ILE A 819 6.25 5.79 4.63
C ILE A 819 5.13 4.76 4.72
N MET A 820 3.89 5.21 4.95
CA MET A 820 2.75 4.29 5.04
C MET A 820 2.51 3.55 3.72
N ALA A 821 2.56 4.27 2.59
CA ALA A 821 2.45 3.70 1.26
C ALA A 821 3.56 2.66 0.97
N ASN A 822 4.82 2.98 1.28
CA ASN A 822 5.96 2.08 1.09
C ASN A 822 5.83 0.83 1.98
N ARG A 823 5.40 1.01 3.24
CA ARG A 823 5.14 -0.11 4.17
C ARG A 823 4.02 -1.01 3.66
N HIS A 824 2.92 -0.43 3.19
CA HIS A 824 1.80 -1.18 2.62
C HIS A 824 2.20 -1.94 1.36
N TYR A 825 3.01 -1.33 0.48
CA TYR A 825 3.56 -2.01 -0.69
C TYR A 825 4.39 -3.24 -0.30
N SER A 826 5.31 -3.09 0.65
CA SER A 826 6.12 -4.21 1.14
C SER A 826 5.26 -5.31 1.77
N LEU A 827 4.28 -4.95 2.62
CA LEU A 827 3.39 -5.93 3.26
C LEU A 827 2.46 -6.66 2.29
N ASN A 828 1.93 -5.95 1.29
CA ASN A 828 1.10 -6.56 0.25
C ASN A 828 1.88 -7.59 -0.58
N ASN A 829 3.21 -7.40 -0.71
CA ASN A 829 4.09 -8.17 -1.59
C ASN A 829 5.26 -8.85 -0.86
N LEU A 830 5.15 -9.10 0.46
CA LEU A 830 6.31 -9.37 1.33
C LEU A 830 7.18 -10.54 0.84
N ARG A 831 6.56 -11.60 0.32
CA ARG A 831 7.27 -12.79 -0.18
C ARG A 831 8.24 -12.43 -1.32
N ASP A 832 7.76 -11.72 -2.34
CA ASP A 832 8.60 -11.30 -3.46
C ASP A 832 9.54 -10.16 -3.08
N ASP A 833 9.09 -9.30 -2.16
CA ASP A 833 9.86 -8.17 -1.69
C ASP A 833 11.12 -8.59 -0.94
N LEU A 834 10.95 -9.50 0.03
CA LEU A 834 12.05 -10.08 0.80
C LEU A 834 12.99 -10.92 -0.06
N ARG A 835 12.45 -11.73 -0.99
CA ARG A 835 13.28 -12.52 -1.92
C ARG A 835 14.19 -11.63 -2.75
N SER A 836 13.62 -10.56 -3.33
CA SER A 836 14.35 -9.58 -4.14
C SER A 836 15.43 -8.87 -3.32
N LEU A 837 15.13 -8.45 -2.09
CA LEU A 837 16.11 -7.82 -1.20
C LEU A 837 17.26 -8.78 -0.86
N LEU A 838 16.95 -10.01 -0.46
CA LEU A 838 17.97 -11.02 -0.13
C LEU A 838 18.81 -11.41 -1.35
N THR A 839 18.25 -11.32 -2.56
CA THR A 839 19.04 -11.49 -3.81
C THR A 839 20.02 -10.33 -4.00
N GLU A 840 19.59 -9.08 -3.81
CA GLU A 840 20.46 -7.90 -3.89
C GLU A 840 21.58 -7.92 -2.84
N MET A 841 21.31 -8.51 -1.66
CA MET A 841 22.31 -8.72 -0.63
C MET A 841 23.36 -9.79 -0.99
N GLY A 842 23.30 -10.40 -2.19
CA GLY A 842 24.32 -11.31 -2.71
C GLY A 842 24.23 -12.75 -2.17
N ASN A 843 23.03 -13.28 -1.97
CA ASN A 843 22.81 -14.66 -1.52
C ASN A 843 22.43 -15.62 -2.66
N THR A 844 22.64 -16.92 -2.45
CA THR A 844 22.27 -17.99 -3.39
C THR A 844 20.98 -18.67 -2.95
N PHE A 845 20.07 -18.99 -3.88
CA PHE A 845 18.75 -19.58 -3.57
C PHE A 845 18.65 -21.04 -4.00
N ILE A 846 18.09 -21.89 -3.14
CA ILE A 846 17.68 -23.27 -3.40
C ILE A 846 16.19 -23.37 -3.10
N TYR A 847 15.37 -23.71 -4.10
CA TYR A 847 13.93 -23.80 -3.93
C TYR A 847 13.52 -25.17 -3.38
N VAL A 848 12.76 -25.17 -2.29
CA VAL A 848 12.26 -26.38 -1.62
C VAL A 848 10.77 -26.55 -1.95
N GLY A 849 10.38 -27.80 -2.24
CA GLY A 849 9.06 -28.18 -2.75
C GLY A 849 7.85 -27.74 -1.89
N SER A 850 6.65 -27.96 -2.42
CA SER A 850 5.39 -27.44 -1.86
C SER A 850 4.70 -28.34 -0.83
N ASP A 851 5.36 -29.41 -0.38
CA ASP A 851 4.73 -30.39 0.51
C ASP A 851 4.34 -29.75 1.84
N SER A 852 3.13 -30.04 2.31
CA SER A 852 2.66 -29.63 3.63
C SER A 852 2.83 -30.78 4.61
N ASP A 853 3.08 -30.45 5.88
CA ASP A 853 3.17 -31.40 6.99
C ASP A 853 1.95 -31.26 7.93
N PRO A 854 0.91 -32.11 7.80
CA PRO A 854 -0.30 -32.01 8.61
C PRO A 854 -0.04 -32.14 10.11
N GLN A 855 0.93 -32.97 10.51
CA GLN A 855 1.27 -33.23 11.91
C GLN A 855 1.81 -31.96 12.61
N SER A 856 2.71 -31.23 11.97
CA SER A 856 3.23 -29.95 12.48
C SER A 856 2.13 -28.89 12.57
N LEU A 857 1.19 -28.89 11.61
CA LEU A 857 0.06 -27.96 11.64
C LEU A 857 -0.85 -28.24 12.85
N GLU A 858 -1.14 -29.51 13.13
CA GLU A 858 -1.97 -29.92 14.26
C GLU A 858 -1.29 -29.65 15.61
N SER A 859 0.02 -29.92 15.71
CA SER A 859 0.83 -29.60 16.89
C SER A 859 0.81 -28.10 17.23
N LEU A 860 0.96 -27.22 16.22
CA LEU A 860 0.88 -25.78 16.42
C LEU A 860 -0.53 -25.28 16.81
N LYS A 861 -1.59 -25.97 16.36
CA LYS A 861 -2.97 -25.67 16.80
C LYS A 861 -3.17 -26.04 18.26
N ALA A 862 -2.73 -27.23 18.68
CA ALA A 862 -2.80 -27.67 20.07
C ALA A 862 -2.01 -26.73 21.00
N ALA A 863 -0.78 -26.34 20.61
CA ALA A 863 0.02 -25.38 21.36
C ALA A 863 -0.66 -24.00 21.50
N ALA A 864 -1.36 -23.54 20.45
CA ALA A 864 -2.12 -22.29 20.50
C ALA A 864 -3.27 -22.35 21.52
N GLN A 865 -4.05 -23.44 21.50
CA GLN A 865 -5.16 -23.63 22.44
C GLN A 865 -4.67 -23.70 23.89
N ALA A 866 -3.55 -24.41 24.13
CA ALA A 866 -2.94 -24.49 25.45
C ALA A 866 -2.45 -23.13 25.97
N LEU A 867 -1.85 -22.30 25.11
CA LEU A 867 -1.42 -20.94 25.48
C LEU A 867 -2.59 -20.02 25.79
N ASP A 868 -3.64 -20.04 24.96
CA ASP A 868 -4.81 -19.20 25.14
C ASP A 868 -5.53 -19.59 26.45
N SER A 869 -5.69 -20.89 26.75
CA SER A 869 -6.26 -21.37 28.01
C SER A 869 -5.42 -20.98 29.24
N ALA A 870 -4.09 -21.15 29.18
CA ALA A 870 -3.20 -20.78 30.28
C ALA A 870 -3.21 -19.27 30.56
N HIS A 871 -3.22 -18.43 29.52
CA HIS A 871 -3.34 -16.98 29.64
C HIS A 871 -4.65 -16.57 30.31
N ASN A 872 -5.78 -17.10 29.80
CA ASN A 872 -7.11 -16.79 30.34
C ASN A 872 -7.19 -17.15 31.83
N SER A 873 -6.65 -18.31 32.21
CA SER A 873 -6.60 -18.76 33.60
C SER A 873 -5.72 -17.88 34.48
N ALA A 874 -4.52 -17.50 33.99
CA ALA A 874 -3.59 -16.64 34.72
C ALA A 874 -4.18 -15.25 34.98
N VAL A 875 -4.79 -14.61 33.98
CA VAL A 875 -5.45 -13.31 34.13
C VAL A 875 -6.64 -13.39 35.08
N ALA A 876 -7.48 -14.42 34.97
CA ALA A 876 -8.63 -14.59 35.88
C ALA A 876 -8.19 -14.78 37.34
N ARG A 877 -7.10 -15.52 37.59
CA ARG A 877 -6.58 -15.81 38.94
C ARG A 877 -5.62 -14.75 39.51
N ALA A 878 -5.20 -13.78 38.70
CA ALA A 878 -4.30 -12.71 39.13
C ALA A 878 -4.89 -11.87 40.30
N LYS A 879 -4.03 -11.20 41.06
CA LYS A 879 -4.48 -10.34 42.17
C LYS A 879 -5.22 -9.11 41.64
N ASN A 880 -6.20 -8.66 42.41
CA ASN A 880 -6.84 -7.38 42.14
C ASN A 880 -5.92 -6.26 42.61
N ILE A 881 -5.75 -5.23 41.79
CA ILE A 881 -4.96 -4.04 42.10
C ILE A 881 -5.83 -2.79 42.10
N THR A 882 -5.36 -1.74 42.74
CA THR A 882 -6.01 -0.43 42.79
C THR A 882 -5.72 0.39 41.53
N LEU A 883 -6.51 1.44 41.28
CA LEU A 883 -6.26 2.38 40.19
C LEU A 883 -4.90 3.09 40.30
N SER A 884 -4.43 3.31 41.54
CA SER A 884 -3.12 3.93 41.79
C SER A 884 -1.99 2.99 41.37
N GLU A 885 -2.06 1.72 41.78
CA GLU A 885 -1.09 0.69 41.39
C GLU A 885 -1.10 0.45 39.88
N TYR A 886 -2.29 0.39 39.26
CA TYR A 886 -2.41 0.28 37.80
C TYR A 886 -1.72 1.43 37.08
N ARG A 887 -1.92 2.69 37.53
CA ARG A 887 -1.26 3.86 36.94
C ARG A 887 0.25 3.84 37.15
N ALA A 888 0.72 3.49 38.35
CA ALA A 888 2.15 3.37 38.65
C ALA A 888 2.81 2.28 37.78
N ARG A 889 2.10 1.20 37.49
CA ARG A 889 2.54 0.12 36.60
C ARG A 889 2.53 0.50 35.12
N GLN A 890 1.56 1.30 34.67
CA GLN A 890 1.56 1.83 33.31
C GLN A 890 2.76 2.74 33.01
N SER A 891 3.35 3.37 34.03
CA SER A 891 4.58 4.16 33.89
C SER A 891 5.87 3.36 33.98
N LYS A 892 5.83 2.05 34.27
CA LYS A 892 7.03 1.20 34.29
C LYS A 892 7.48 0.85 32.87
N ASP A 893 8.79 0.79 32.67
CA ASP A 893 9.39 0.35 31.39
C ASP A 893 9.18 -1.15 31.13
N TYR A 894 9.07 -1.95 32.18
CA TYR A 894 8.78 -3.38 32.13
C TYR A 894 7.83 -3.79 33.25
N LEU A 895 6.92 -4.71 32.92
CA LEU A 895 6.00 -5.35 33.86
C LEU A 895 6.31 -6.83 33.88
N ASP A 896 6.51 -7.40 35.08
CA ASP A 896 6.64 -8.85 35.20
C ASP A 896 5.35 -9.54 34.70
N PRO A 897 5.40 -10.82 34.31
CA PRO A 897 4.23 -11.55 33.82
C PRO A 897 3.02 -11.48 34.77
N ASN A 898 3.23 -11.56 36.08
CA ASN A 898 2.14 -11.43 37.06
C ASN A 898 1.58 -10.02 37.08
N GLU A 899 2.42 -8.98 37.11
CA GLU A 899 1.99 -7.59 36.99
C GLU A 899 1.22 -7.31 35.68
N ILE A 900 1.59 -7.93 34.56
CA ILE A 900 0.85 -7.86 33.30
C ILE A 900 -0.55 -8.44 33.48
N PHE A 901 -0.66 -9.65 34.05
CA PHE A 901 -1.95 -10.29 34.28
C PHE A 901 -2.82 -9.49 35.25
N GLU A 902 -2.23 -8.92 36.31
CA GLU A 902 -2.92 -8.06 37.28
C GLU A 902 -3.40 -6.76 36.64
N CYS A 903 -2.58 -6.12 35.79
CA CYS A 903 -2.98 -4.94 35.02
C CYS A 903 -4.07 -5.24 34.00
N GLU A 904 -3.99 -6.39 33.32
CA GLU A 904 -5.02 -6.82 32.37
C GLU A 904 -6.32 -7.15 33.10
N LYS A 905 -6.26 -7.86 34.24
CA LYS A 905 -7.41 -8.13 35.11
C LYS A 905 -8.04 -6.83 35.59
N PHE A 906 -7.24 -5.87 36.08
CA PHE A 906 -7.74 -4.56 36.47
C PHE A 906 -8.43 -3.85 35.29
N ARG A 907 -7.79 -3.78 34.12
CA ARG A 907 -8.36 -3.14 32.93
C ARG A 907 -9.69 -3.77 32.55
N ILE A 908 -9.79 -5.10 32.56
CA ILE A 908 -11.03 -5.83 32.25
C ILE A 908 -12.08 -5.51 33.33
N SER A 909 -11.77 -5.71 34.60
CA SER A 909 -12.70 -5.42 35.71
C SER A 909 -13.20 -3.97 35.68
N ASP A 910 -12.30 -3.01 35.50
CA ASP A 910 -12.59 -1.56 35.42
C ASP A 910 -13.44 -1.19 34.18
N SER A 911 -13.24 -1.91 33.07
CA SER A 911 -13.97 -1.71 31.80
C SER A 911 -15.39 -2.28 31.83
N TYR A 912 -15.56 -3.46 32.43
CA TYR A 912 -16.80 -4.23 32.35
C TYR A 912 -17.65 -4.17 33.63
N GLY A 913 -17.07 -3.83 34.79
CA GLY A 913 -17.79 -3.69 36.06
C GLY A 913 -18.19 -5.01 36.73
N ILE A 914 -17.66 -6.13 36.23
CA ILE A 914 -17.96 -7.49 36.69
C ILE A 914 -16.70 -8.25 37.10
N GLU A 915 -16.88 -9.40 37.74
CA GLU A 915 -15.80 -10.31 38.07
C GLU A 915 -15.12 -10.85 36.80
N VAL A 916 -13.78 -10.91 36.83
CA VAL A 916 -12.98 -11.36 35.70
C VAL A 916 -12.88 -12.89 35.71
N THR A 917 -13.63 -13.53 34.82
CA THR A 917 -13.59 -14.97 34.57
C THR A 917 -12.72 -15.30 33.35
N GLU A 918 -12.30 -16.57 33.21
CA GLU A 918 -11.51 -17.02 32.05
C GLU A 918 -12.23 -16.77 30.72
N SER A 919 -13.55 -16.97 30.69
CA SER A 919 -14.40 -16.68 29.53
C SER A 919 -14.43 -15.19 29.18
N LEU A 920 -14.47 -14.30 30.18
CA LEU A 920 -14.46 -12.85 29.93
C LEU A 920 -13.11 -12.39 29.34
N VAL A 921 -12.00 -12.96 29.80
CA VAL A 921 -10.66 -12.67 29.24
C VAL A 921 -10.59 -13.07 27.76
N GLU A 922 -11.12 -14.25 27.42
CA GLU A 922 -11.20 -14.71 26.03
C GLU A 922 -12.05 -13.77 25.15
N MET A 923 -13.19 -13.32 25.68
CA MET A 923 -14.12 -12.42 24.99
C MET A 923 -13.54 -11.01 24.76
N ASP A 924 -12.78 -10.47 25.71
CA ASP A 924 -12.25 -9.11 25.66
C ASP A 924 -11.31 -8.86 24.46
N LYS A 925 -10.55 -9.90 24.07
CA LYS A 925 -9.60 -9.89 22.93
C LYS A 925 -8.61 -8.71 22.96
N GLY A 926 -8.09 -8.38 24.13
CA GLY A 926 -7.16 -7.26 24.31
C GLY A 926 -7.83 -5.89 24.16
N GLY A 927 -9.02 -5.73 24.75
CA GLY A 927 -9.82 -4.51 24.75
C GLY A 927 -10.50 -4.19 23.42
N ARG A 928 -10.64 -5.17 22.52
CA ARG A 928 -11.40 -4.97 21.27
C ARG A 928 -12.89 -4.92 21.55
N LEU A 929 -13.39 -5.82 22.41
CA LEU A 929 -14.81 -5.87 22.74
C LEU A 929 -15.27 -4.59 23.46
N ILE A 930 -14.53 -4.08 24.44
CA ILE A 930 -14.90 -2.82 25.10
C ILE A 930 -14.91 -1.62 24.14
N ARG A 931 -14.00 -1.57 23.17
CA ARG A 931 -14.02 -0.53 22.12
C ARG A 931 -15.23 -0.67 21.19
N ALA A 932 -15.64 -1.90 20.91
CA ALA A 932 -16.84 -2.19 20.14
C ALA A 932 -18.10 -1.75 20.90
N ILE A 933 -18.21 -2.09 22.19
CA ILE A 933 -19.31 -1.67 23.07
C ILE A 933 -19.34 -0.14 23.24
N ALA A 934 -18.19 0.54 23.32
CA ALA A 934 -18.16 2.01 23.31
C ALA A 934 -18.68 2.59 21.98
N GLY A 935 -18.48 1.87 20.87
CA GLY A 935 -19.12 2.19 19.59
C GLY A 935 -20.63 1.96 19.60
N LEU A 936 -21.09 0.89 20.26
CA LEU A 936 -22.52 0.59 20.46
C LEU A 936 -23.19 1.71 21.27
N GLU A 937 -22.59 2.07 22.40
CA GLU A 937 -23.01 3.20 23.23
C GLU A 937 -23.15 4.50 22.41
N ALA A 938 -22.14 4.80 21.59
CA ALA A 938 -22.14 5.98 20.73
C ALA A 938 -23.26 5.97 19.68
N ILE A 939 -23.52 4.84 19.02
CA ILE A 939 -24.57 4.77 17.99
C ILE A 939 -25.97 4.71 18.58
N LEU A 940 -26.14 4.23 19.82
CA LEU A 940 -27.44 4.19 20.51
C LEU A 940 -27.82 5.52 21.17
N ALA A 941 -26.84 6.33 21.55
CA ALA A 941 -27.08 7.66 22.10
C ALA A 941 -27.88 8.52 21.09
N LYS A 942 -28.85 9.28 21.60
CA LYS A 942 -29.69 10.15 20.76
C LYS A 942 -28.80 11.20 20.07
N PRO A 943 -28.93 11.39 18.75
CA PRO A 943 -28.26 12.49 18.08
C PRO A 943 -28.76 13.83 18.65
N GLU A 944 -27.89 14.82 18.66
CA GLU A 944 -28.26 16.21 18.97
C GLU A 944 -29.07 16.82 17.80
N GLU A 945 -29.39 18.11 17.88
CA GLU A 945 -30.15 18.80 16.82
C GLU A 945 -29.47 18.67 15.45
N SER A 946 -30.26 18.44 14.41
CA SER A 946 -29.76 18.46 13.04
C SER A 946 -29.43 19.88 12.59
N PHE A 947 -28.35 20.05 11.86
CA PHE A 947 -28.01 21.33 11.23
C PHE A 947 -27.95 21.16 9.72
N THR A 948 -28.24 22.25 9.00
CA THR A 948 -28.25 22.24 7.53
C THR A 948 -26.94 22.82 7.03
N ASP A 949 -26.28 22.10 6.12
CA ASP A 949 -25.12 22.64 5.41
C ASP A 949 -25.57 23.81 4.52
N PRO A 950 -25.08 25.04 4.75
CA PRO A 950 -25.45 26.20 3.95
C PRO A 950 -25.02 26.08 2.49
N LYS A 951 -24.04 25.24 2.15
CA LYS A 951 -23.55 25.06 0.77
C LYS A 951 -24.35 24.05 -0.03
N THR A 952 -24.73 22.93 0.57
CA THR A 952 -25.42 21.83 -0.13
C THR A 952 -26.92 21.78 0.16
N GLY A 953 -27.41 22.51 1.18
CA GLY A 953 -28.79 22.42 1.66
C GLY A 953 -29.11 21.09 2.35
N GLN A 954 -28.13 20.21 2.52
CA GLN A 954 -28.30 18.90 3.12
C GLN A 954 -28.31 19.00 4.65
N SER A 955 -29.26 18.31 5.29
CA SER A 955 -29.35 18.23 6.74
C SER A 955 -28.47 17.11 7.30
N TYR A 956 -27.69 17.43 8.32
CA TYR A 956 -26.78 16.51 9.00
C TYR A 956 -27.18 16.36 10.48
N PRO A 957 -27.23 15.12 11.00
CA PRO A 957 -27.43 14.90 12.42
C PRO A 957 -26.15 15.24 13.18
N THR A 958 -26.26 16.03 14.26
CA THR A 958 -25.11 16.31 15.13
C THR A 958 -24.78 15.04 15.94
N PRO A 959 -23.52 14.57 15.94
CA PRO A 959 -23.14 13.40 16.74
C PRO A 959 -23.37 13.65 18.25
N PRO A 960 -23.67 12.62 19.05
CA PRO A 960 -23.88 12.77 20.48
C PRO A 960 -22.65 13.34 21.20
N THR A 961 -22.87 14.03 22.32
CA THR A 961 -21.82 14.69 23.11
C THR A 961 -20.65 13.76 23.49
N ILE A 962 -20.92 12.48 23.77
CA ILE A 962 -19.88 11.48 24.08
C ILE A 962 -18.88 11.28 22.92
N VAL A 963 -19.34 11.44 21.68
CA VAL A 963 -18.51 11.33 20.46
C VAL A 963 -17.78 12.64 20.21
N THR A 964 -18.50 13.75 20.21
CA THR A 964 -17.94 15.07 19.90
C THR A 964 -16.92 15.52 20.95
N GLN A 965 -17.16 15.25 22.24
CA GLN A 965 -16.21 15.55 23.31
C GLN A 965 -14.92 14.77 23.17
N LYS A 966 -14.97 13.53 22.65
CA LYS A 966 -13.79 12.73 22.40
C LYS A 966 -12.93 13.30 21.28
N ASP A 967 -13.54 13.70 20.16
CA ASP A 967 -12.82 14.35 19.07
C ASP A 967 -12.26 15.72 19.49
N ARG A 968 -13.01 16.52 20.27
CA ARG A 968 -12.52 17.79 20.85
C ARG A 968 -11.31 17.56 21.73
N THR A 969 -11.41 16.63 22.68
CA THR A 969 -10.30 16.29 23.59
C THR A 969 -9.07 15.82 22.83
N GLU A 970 -9.21 15.02 21.77
CA GLU A 970 -8.06 14.64 20.94
C GLU A 970 -7.48 15.83 20.18
N ARG A 971 -8.30 16.72 19.61
CA ARG A 971 -7.83 17.92 18.90
C ARG A 971 -7.14 18.94 19.82
N ASP A 972 -7.63 19.08 21.05
CA ASP A 972 -7.06 19.98 22.04
C ASP A 972 -5.70 19.48 22.56
N ASN A 973 -5.54 18.15 22.67
CA ASN A 973 -4.31 17.54 23.21
C ASN A 973 -3.29 17.11 22.14
N LEU A 974 -3.70 16.89 20.89
CA LEU A 974 -2.86 16.36 19.81
C LEU A 974 -2.79 17.38 18.67
N PRO A 975 -1.66 18.09 18.49
CA PRO A 975 -1.58 19.19 17.52
C PRO A 975 -1.60 18.75 16.04
N LEU A 976 -1.21 17.50 15.74
CA LEU A 976 -1.07 17.01 14.37
C LEU A 976 -2.28 16.19 13.93
N CYS A 977 -2.80 16.45 12.72
CA CYS A 977 -3.99 15.75 12.25
C CYS A 977 -3.80 14.25 11.95
N ILE A 978 -2.55 13.79 11.79
CA ILE A 978 -2.19 12.37 11.64
C ILE A 978 -2.50 11.55 12.90
N ASP A 979 -2.74 12.20 14.04
CA ASP A 979 -3.00 11.57 15.33
C ASP A 979 -4.48 11.44 15.70
N TRP A 980 -5.38 12.09 14.96
CA TRP A 980 -6.80 12.17 15.29
C TRP A 980 -7.57 10.91 14.91
N GLY A 981 -8.46 10.45 15.79
CA GLY A 981 -9.28 9.25 15.62
C GLY A 981 -10.56 9.43 14.79
N ASN A 982 -11.02 10.67 14.61
CA ASN A 982 -12.20 11.06 13.81
C ASN A 982 -13.46 10.22 14.11
N TYR A 983 -13.85 10.17 15.38
CA TYR A 983 -14.96 9.33 15.84
C TYR A 983 -16.32 9.80 15.29
N SER A 984 -16.50 11.11 15.09
CA SER A 984 -17.72 11.70 14.54
C SER A 984 -17.98 11.24 13.10
N ALA A 985 -16.96 11.20 12.23
CA ALA A 985 -17.11 10.69 10.86
C ALA A 985 -17.50 9.21 10.84
N ARG A 986 -16.90 8.38 11.70
CA ARG A 986 -17.26 6.97 11.88
C ARG A 986 -18.68 6.75 12.40
N TRP A 987 -19.13 7.62 13.30
CA TRP A 987 -20.49 7.59 13.82
C TRP A 987 -21.48 7.97 12.72
N LEU A 988 -21.23 9.06 12.00
CA LEU A 988 -22.08 9.54 10.91
C LEU A 988 -22.21 8.49 9.81
N ALA A 989 -21.11 7.81 9.44
CA ALA A 989 -21.15 6.74 8.45
C ALA A 989 -22.12 5.61 8.86
N ARG A 990 -22.07 5.15 10.13
CA ARG A 990 -23.02 4.15 10.66
C ARG A 990 -24.45 4.68 10.72
N PHE A 991 -24.62 5.93 11.11
CA PHE A 991 -25.93 6.56 11.21
C PHE A 991 -26.60 6.69 9.84
N ASN A 992 -25.87 7.12 8.81
CA ASN A 992 -26.35 7.25 7.44
C ASN A 992 -26.70 5.91 6.79
N LEU A 993 -26.09 4.81 7.23
CA LEU A 993 -26.50 3.46 6.85
C LEU A 993 -27.85 3.05 7.46
N GLY A 994 -28.43 3.85 8.36
CA GLY A 994 -29.68 3.54 9.05
C GLY A 994 -29.51 2.62 10.28
N LEU A 995 -28.26 2.34 10.68
CA LEU A 995 -27.96 1.36 11.71
C LEU A 995 -28.57 1.72 13.08
N HIS A 996 -28.67 3.01 13.41
CA HIS A 996 -29.31 3.47 14.66
C HIS A 996 -30.77 3.02 14.76
N GLN A 997 -31.55 3.18 13.69
CA GLN A 997 -32.97 2.81 13.67
C GLN A 997 -33.14 1.28 13.75
N ILE A 998 -32.34 0.55 12.98
CA ILE A 998 -32.35 -0.93 12.96
C ILE A 998 -32.00 -1.48 14.35
N LEU A 999 -30.92 -1.00 14.97
CA LEU A 999 -30.52 -1.43 16.31
C LEU A 999 -31.58 -1.10 17.36
N THR A 1000 -32.18 0.09 17.30
CA THR A 1000 -33.23 0.50 18.25
C THR A 1000 -34.46 -0.41 18.16
N SER A 1001 -34.82 -0.88 16.97
CA SER A 1001 -35.91 -1.86 16.75
C SER A 1001 -35.51 -3.24 17.30
N LEU A 1002 -34.34 -3.76 16.90
CA LEU A 1002 -33.88 -5.06 17.36
C LEU A 1002 -33.71 -5.15 18.89
N MET A 1003 -33.30 -4.05 19.54
CA MET A 1003 -33.19 -3.98 21.00
C MET A 1003 -34.53 -4.04 21.73
N LYS A 1004 -35.65 -3.70 21.06
CA LYS A 1004 -37.00 -3.88 21.60
C LYS A 1004 -37.50 -5.33 21.48
N GLY A 1005 -36.71 -6.22 20.86
CA GLY A 1005 -37.07 -7.60 20.61
C GLY A 1005 -37.69 -7.85 19.24
N ASP A 1006 -37.68 -6.85 18.35
CA ASP A 1006 -38.15 -7.04 16.98
C ASP A 1006 -37.25 -8.03 16.23
N GLU A 1007 -37.84 -8.79 15.31
CA GLU A 1007 -37.12 -9.73 14.45
C GLU A 1007 -37.15 -9.23 13.00
N VAL A 1008 -36.03 -9.40 12.30
CA VAL A 1008 -35.89 -8.99 10.90
C VAL A 1008 -35.65 -10.20 10.00
N THR A 1009 -36.16 -10.14 8.77
CA THR A 1009 -35.85 -11.11 7.72
C THR A 1009 -34.85 -10.51 6.74
N ALA A 1010 -34.30 -11.34 5.85
CA ALA A 1010 -33.45 -10.85 4.77
C ALA A 1010 -34.18 -9.89 3.81
N ASP A 1011 -35.51 -9.94 3.78
CA ASP A 1011 -36.38 -9.13 2.92
C ASP A 1011 -36.92 -7.87 3.64
N ASP A 1012 -36.41 -7.56 4.85
CA ASP A 1012 -36.82 -6.38 5.59
C ASP A 1012 -36.53 -5.09 4.79
N PRO A 1013 -37.52 -4.20 4.58
CA PRO A 1013 -37.35 -2.99 3.78
C PRO A 1013 -36.23 -2.07 4.29
N THR A 1014 -36.02 -2.01 5.60
CA THR A 1014 -34.98 -1.18 6.24
C THR A 1014 -33.59 -1.74 5.96
N LEU A 1015 -33.44 -3.07 6.05
CA LEU A 1015 -32.18 -3.73 5.72
C LEU A 1015 -31.84 -3.66 4.22
N LEU A 1016 -32.84 -3.77 3.35
CA LEU A 1016 -32.67 -3.59 1.91
C LEU A 1016 -32.19 -2.17 1.60
N LYS A 1017 -32.78 -1.15 2.24
CA LYS A 1017 -32.34 0.25 2.12
C LYS A 1017 -30.93 0.47 2.64
N MET A 1018 -30.58 -0.08 3.82
CA MET A 1018 -29.20 -0.03 4.35
C MET A 1018 -28.20 -0.62 3.36
N THR A 1019 -28.54 -1.75 2.76
CA THR A 1019 -27.69 -2.45 1.78
C THR A 1019 -27.53 -1.64 0.50
N GLU A 1020 -28.59 -1.01 0.02
CA GLU A 1020 -28.55 -0.11 -1.14
C GLU A 1020 -27.64 1.09 -0.88
N ILE A 1021 -27.79 1.75 0.27
CA ILE A 1021 -26.93 2.89 0.67
C ILE A 1021 -25.46 2.42 0.74
N ALA A 1022 -25.18 1.31 1.43
CA ALA A 1022 -23.82 0.78 1.57
C ALA A 1022 -23.17 0.45 0.23
N LYS A 1023 -23.93 -0.06 -0.75
CA LYS A 1023 -23.44 -0.31 -2.10
C LYS A 1023 -23.10 1.00 -2.83
N ASN A 1024 -23.95 2.02 -2.69
CA ASN A 1024 -23.75 3.32 -3.32
C ASN A 1024 -22.57 4.10 -2.71
N CYS A 1025 -22.20 3.84 -1.45
CA CYS A 1025 -21.09 4.50 -0.76
C CYS A 1025 -19.95 3.55 -0.35
N ALA A 1026 -19.77 2.42 -1.07
CA ALA A 1026 -18.83 1.36 -0.70
C ALA A 1026 -17.39 1.83 -0.43
N ALA A 1027 -16.87 2.76 -1.25
CA ALA A 1027 -15.54 3.33 -1.07
C ALA A 1027 -15.41 4.09 0.27
N HIS A 1028 -16.43 4.87 0.64
CA HIS A 1028 -16.47 5.59 1.91
C HIS A 1028 -16.62 4.63 3.10
N VAL A 1029 -17.43 3.56 2.96
CA VAL A 1029 -17.56 2.51 3.98
C VAL A 1029 -16.20 1.85 4.23
N LYS A 1030 -15.46 1.51 3.17
CA LYS A 1030 -14.11 0.96 3.31
C LYS A 1030 -13.17 1.94 4.01
N ALA A 1031 -13.14 3.20 3.56
CA ALA A 1031 -12.25 4.21 4.10
C ALA A 1031 -12.52 4.54 5.59
N ILE A 1032 -13.79 4.61 5.99
CA ILE A 1032 -14.19 5.08 7.33
C ILE A 1032 -14.43 3.91 8.30
N LEU A 1033 -15.08 2.83 7.83
CA LEU A 1033 -15.48 1.69 8.66
C LEU A 1033 -14.54 0.48 8.52
N GLY A 1034 -13.60 0.50 7.57
CA GLY A 1034 -12.50 -0.45 7.50
C GLY A 1034 -12.84 -1.82 6.93
N PHE A 1035 -13.94 -1.95 6.17
CA PHE A 1035 -14.30 -3.21 5.49
C PHE A 1035 -14.87 -2.96 4.09
N THR A 1036 -14.64 -3.89 3.17
CA THR A 1036 -15.12 -3.78 1.79
C THR A 1036 -16.52 -4.34 1.65
N ILE A 1037 -17.37 -3.65 0.89
CA ILE A 1037 -18.74 -4.10 0.57
C ILE A 1037 -18.73 -5.00 -0.68
N PRO A 1038 -19.18 -6.26 -0.59
CA PRO A 1038 -19.33 -7.13 -1.77
C PRO A 1038 -20.40 -6.61 -2.75
N LEU A 1039 -20.28 -6.91 -4.05
CA LEU A 1039 -21.31 -6.53 -5.04
C LEU A 1039 -22.64 -7.23 -4.78
N ASP A 1040 -22.59 -8.51 -4.43
CA ASP A 1040 -23.71 -9.36 -4.04
C ASP A 1040 -24.00 -9.28 -2.53
N CYS A 1041 -23.53 -8.21 -1.86
CA CYS A 1041 -23.71 -7.99 -0.44
C CYS A 1041 -25.16 -8.27 -0.02
N LYS A 1042 -25.31 -9.25 0.87
CA LYS A 1042 -26.58 -9.72 1.42
C LYS A 1042 -26.96 -8.86 2.63
N PRO A 1043 -28.23 -8.47 2.80
CA PRO A 1043 -28.62 -7.56 3.89
C PRO A 1043 -28.25 -8.04 5.28
N ILE A 1044 -28.46 -9.33 5.56
CA ILE A 1044 -28.10 -9.95 6.84
C ILE A 1044 -26.59 -10.02 7.04
N TRP A 1045 -25.81 -10.22 5.98
CA TRP A 1045 -24.35 -10.19 6.08
C TRP A 1045 -23.86 -8.80 6.48
N LEU A 1046 -24.40 -7.75 5.83
CA LEU A 1046 -24.03 -6.36 6.16
C LEU A 1046 -24.41 -6.01 7.60
N LEU A 1047 -25.63 -6.37 8.01
CA LEU A 1047 -26.08 -6.17 9.38
C LEU A 1047 -25.16 -6.89 10.37
N GLY A 1048 -24.88 -8.18 10.13
CA GLY A 1048 -23.97 -8.99 10.94
C GLY A 1048 -22.60 -8.35 11.10
N THR A 1049 -21.97 -7.97 9.99
CA THR A 1049 -20.66 -7.29 9.97
C THR A 1049 -20.68 -5.99 10.77
N LEU A 1050 -21.72 -5.16 10.60
CA LEU A 1050 -21.84 -3.88 11.31
C LEU A 1050 -22.06 -4.05 12.82
N ILE A 1051 -22.87 -5.02 13.25
CA ILE A 1051 -23.13 -5.23 14.67
C ILE A 1051 -21.99 -5.99 15.38
N GLU A 1052 -21.26 -6.85 14.67
CA GLU A 1052 -20.05 -7.49 15.19
C GLU A 1052 -18.97 -6.44 15.49
N GLN A 1053 -18.83 -5.39 14.66
CA GLN A 1053 -17.99 -4.23 14.96
C GLN A 1053 -18.42 -3.45 16.21
N LEU A 1054 -19.65 -3.66 16.69
CA LEU A 1054 -20.23 -3.05 17.89
C LEU A 1054 -20.29 -4.03 19.08
N GLY A 1055 -19.74 -5.23 18.94
CA GLY A 1055 -19.65 -6.23 20.01
C GLY A 1055 -20.93 -7.05 20.20
N LEU A 1056 -21.84 -7.03 19.24
CA LEU A 1056 -23.08 -7.82 19.25
C LEU A 1056 -23.03 -8.94 18.21
N LYS A 1057 -23.95 -9.89 18.32
CA LYS A 1057 -24.08 -11.04 17.41
C LYS A 1057 -25.53 -11.25 16.99
N LEU A 1058 -25.74 -11.68 15.75
CA LEU A 1058 -27.05 -12.10 15.25
C LEU A 1058 -27.27 -13.58 15.59
N THR A 1059 -28.47 -13.89 16.06
CA THR A 1059 -29.00 -15.26 16.13
C THR A 1059 -30.20 -15.37 15.20
N PHE A 1060 -30.62 -16.61 14.91
CA PHE A 1060 -31.81 -16.82 14.08
C PHE A 1060 -32.62 -18.02 14.52
N ARG A 1061 -33.93 -17.93 14.31
CA ARG A 1061 -34.84 -19.07 14.36
C ARG A 1061 -35.51 -19.28 13.00
N LYS A 1062 -35.91 -20.52 12.72
CA LYS A 1062 -36.61 -20.87 11.48
C LYS A 1062 -38.11 -20.95 11.76
N LEU A 1063 -38.90 -20.22 10.99
CA LEU A 1063 -40.36 -20.27 11.06
C LEU A 1063 -40.91 -20.87 9.76
N GLY A 1064 -41.82 -21.85 9.87
CA GLY A 1064 -42.51 -22.46 8.74
C GLY A 1064 -42.26 -23.95 8.51
N LYS A 1065 -43.00 -24.53 7.56
CA LYS A 1065 -42.92 -25.96 7.19
C LYS A 1065 -41.60 -26.27 6.46
N ARG A 1066 -41.12 -27.51 6.55
CA ARG A 1066 -39.88 -27.99 5.91
C ARG A 1066 -39.95 -27.71 4.39
N GLY A 1067 -39.03 -26.91 3.85
CA GLY A 1067 -39.03 -26.44 2.45
C GLY A 1067 -39.58 -25.02 2.22
N GLN A 1068 -40.27 -24.41 3.21
CA GLN A 1068 -40.77 -23.02 3.18
C GLN A 1068 -40.31 -22.22 4.42
N GLN A 1069 -39.19 -22.62 5.03
CA GLN A 1069 -38.70 -22.00 6.26
C GLN A 1069 -38.08 -20.63 5.99
N VAL A 1070 -38.57 -19.60 6.68
CA VAL A 1070 -37.96 -18.26 6.70
C VAL A 1070 -37.09 -18.14 7.95
N LYS A 1071 -35.91 -17.55 7.80
CA LYS A 1071 -35.03 -17.23 8.94
C LYS A 1071 -35.41 -15.85 9.48
N LEU A 1072 -35.80 -15.82 10.75
CA LEU A 1072 -36.02 -14.60 11.53
C LEU A 1072 -34.76 -14.36 12.35
N PHE A 1073 -34.15 -13.20 12.16
CA PHE A 1073 -32.91 -12.79 12.83
C PHE A 1073 -33.22 -11.83 13.96
N SER A 1074 -32.57 -12.03 15.09
CA SER A 1074 -32.63 -11.18 16.28
C SER A 1074 -31.24 -10.98 16.86
N LEU A 1075 -31.07 -9.99 17.73
CA LEU A 1075 -29.86 -9.89 18.53
C LEU A 1075 -29.77 -11.08 19.48
N SER A 1076 -28.57 -11.61 19.66
CA SER A 1076 -28.33 -12.61 20.69
C SER A 1076 -28.60 -12.02 22.07
N LYS A 1077 -29.46 -12.67 22.85
CA LYS A 1077 -29.92 -12.17 24.15
C LYS A 1077 -28.76 -12.07 25.15
N GLU A 1078 -27.90 -13.09 25.20
CA GLU A 1078 -26.74 -13.15 26.08
C GLU A 1078 -25.77 -11.99 25.83
N GLU A 1079 -25.32 -11.80 24.58
CA GLU A 1079 -24.40 -10.72 24.22
C GLU A 1079 -25.05 -9.32 24.37
N LEU A 1080 -26.36 -9.19 24.14
CA LEU A 1080 -27.07 -7.92 24.31
C LEU A 1080 -27.18 -7.54 25.79
N GLU A 1081 -27.60 -8.46 26.66
CA GLU A 1081 -27.69 -8.23 28.11
C GLU A 1081 -26.32 -7.88 28.69
N PHE A 1082 -25.29 -8.61 28.27
CA PHE A 1082 -23.91 -8.30 28.62
C PHE A 1082 -23.50 -6.89 28.19
N ALA A 1083 -23.71 -6.54 26.92
CA ALA A 1083 -23.33 -5.21 26.41
C ALA A 1083 -24.07 -4.08 27.13
N MET A 1084 -25.36 -4.26 27.43
CA MET A 1084 -26.16 -3.26 28.14
C MET A 1084 -25.73 -3.07 29.59
N HIS A 1085 -25.38 -4.16 30.29
CA HIS A 1085 -24.79 -4.09 31.62
C HIS A 1085 -23.50 -3.25 31.62
N VAL A 1086 -22.62 -3.50 30.65
CA VAL A 1086 -21.35 -2.78 30.50
C VAL A 1086 -21.56 -1.31 30.16
N ILE A 1087 -22.55 -0.98 29.31
CA ILE A 1087 -22.91 0.41 29.03
C ILE A 1087 -23.41 1.12 30.29
N ALA A 1088 -24.27 0.48 31.09
CA ALA A 1088 -24.75 1.05 32.35
C ALA A 1088 -23.60 1.35 33.32
N HIS A 1089 -22.65 0.41 33.48
CA HIS A 1089 -21.44 0.62 34.28
C HIS A 1089 -20.61 1.81 33.78
N ARG A 1090 -20.44 1.94 32.46
CA ARG A 1090 -19.69 3.06 31.85
C ARG A 1090 -20.37 4.41 32.07
N VAL A 1091 -21.70 4.46 31.99
CA VAL A 1091 -22.50 5.67 32.27
C VAL A 1091 -22.33 6.07 33.73
N GLU A 1092 -22.49 5.13 34.66
CA GLU A 1092 -22.34 5.38 36.10
C GLU A 1092 -20.94 5.93 36.42
N LYS A 1093 -19.89 5.33 35.84
CA LYS A 1093 -18.51 5.80 36.02
C LYS A 1093 -18.29 7.22 35.51
N ARG A 1094 -18.93 7.62 34.39
CA ARG A 1094 -18.87 9.00 33.89
C ARG A 1094 -19.59 9.96 34.83
N ASN A 1095 -20.80 9.62 35.29
CA ASN A 1095 -21.56 10.42 36.24
C ASN A 1095 -20.78 10.63 37.56
N GLN A 1096 -20.14 9.58 38.08
CA GLN A 1096 -19.28 9.68 39.26
C GLN A 1096 -18.07 10.60 39.04
N LYS A 1097 -17.46 10.58 37.84
CA LYS A 1097 -16.34 11.45 37.50
C LYS A 1097 -16.79 12.92 37.39
N GLU A 1098 -17.94 13.18 36.78
CA GLU A 1098 -18.53 14.52 36.69
C GLU A 1098 -18.90 15.05 38.07
N ASN A 1099 -19.55 14.25 38.91
CA ASN A 1099 -19.87 14.61 40.30
C ASN A 1099 -18.61 14.90 41.12
N ARG A 1100 -17.55 14.08 41.01
CA ARG A 1100 -16.27 14.36 41.68
C ARG A 1100 -15.62 15.67 41.22
N THR A 1101 -15.78 16.02 39.94
CA THR A 1101 -15.26 17.28 39.39
C THR A 1101 -16.08 18.48 39.85
N TYR A 1102 -17.40 18.32 40.01
CA TYR A 1102 -18.32 19.36 40.47
C TYR A 1102 -18.19 19.66 41.99
N TYR A 1103 -17.94 18.63 42.82
CA TYR A 1103 -17.83 18.76 44.27
C TYR A 1103 -16.40 18.82 44.82
N ALA A 1104 -15.37 18.88 43.97
CA ALA A 1104 -14.01 19.12 44.43
C ALA A 1104 -13.92 20.53 45.05
N PRO A 1105 -13.46 20.69 46.31
CA PRO A 1105 -13.29 22.02 46.90
C PRO A 1105 -12.35 22.83 46.02
N LYS A 1106 -12.71 24.08 45.71
CA LYS A 1106 -11.81 25.09 45.13
C LYS A 1106 -10.75 25.47 46.17
N THR A 1107 -9.94 24.51 46.61
CA THR A 1107 -8.69 24.78 47.31
C THR A 1107 -7.69 25.24 46.28
N SER A 1108 -7.15 26.44 46.50
CA SER A 1108 -6.07 27.06 45.73
C SER A 1108 -4.97 26.03 45.46
N ALA A 1109 -4.89 25.55 44.22
CA ALA A 1109 -3.81 24.69 43.78
C ALA A 1109 -2.53 25.54 43.61
N VAL A 1110 -1.90 25.87 44.75
CA VAL A 1110 -0.45 25.92 44.82
C VAL A 1110 0.03 24.48 44.57
N TYR A 1111 1.00 24.30 43.67
CA TYR A 1111 1.47 23.02 43.11
C TYR A 1111 0.69 22.44 41.91
N SER A 1112 0.27 23.27 40.97
CA SER A 1112 0.52 22.94 39.57
C SER A 1112 1.78 23.67 39.14
N VAL A 1113 2.86 22.94 38.86
CA VAL A 1113 3.92 23.48 38.00
C VAL A 1113 3.24 23.72 36.66
N SER A 1114 2.81 24.96 36.44
CA SER A 1114 2.53 25.46 35.10
C SER A 1114 3.74 25.10 34.26
N PRO A 1115 3.60 24.42 33.10
CA PRO A 1115 4.65 24.51 32.10
C PRO A 1115 4.82 26.01 31.91
N ASN A 1116 6.04 26.49 32.11
CA ASN A 1116 6.40 27.87 31.88
C ASN A 1116 6.18 28.12 30.37
N GLN A 1117 4.94 28.38 29.98
CA GLN A 1117 4.56 28.96 28.70
C GLN A 1117 4.93 30.44 28.80
N GLN A 1118 6.23 30.69 28.92
CA GLN A 1118 6.74 31.84 28.19
C GLN A 1118 6.48 31.51 26.72
N PRO A 1119 5.77 32.35 25.96
CA PRO A 1119 5.71 32.19 24.52
C PRO A 1119 7.15 32.21 24.03
N VAL A 1120 7.64 31.05 23.62
CA VAL A 1120 8.88 30.96 22.90
C VAL A 1120 8.63 31.64 21.58
N SER A 1121 9.31 32.77 21.38
CA SER A 1121 9.16 33.69 20.26
C SER A 1121 8.86 32.98 18.94
N THR A 1122 7.61 33.08 18.49
CA THR A 1122 7.22 32.69 17.14
C THR A 1122 7.74 33.74 16.16
N PRO A 1123 8.38 33.37 15.04
CA PRO A 1123 8.61 34.32 13.96
C PRO A 1123 7.25 34.87 13.44
N PRO A 1124 7.18 36.11 12.94
CA PRO A 1124 5.91 36.76 12.63
C PRO A 1124 5.12 36.03 11.52
N PRO A 1125 3.78 36.16 11.47
CA PRO A 1125 2.92 35.34 10.60
C PRO A 1125 2.92 35.68 9.10
N ASP A 1126 3.65 36.70 8.63
CA ASP A 1126 3.50 37.20 7.27
C ASP A 1126 4.86 37.35 6.55
N ALA A 1127 5.17 36.46 5.60
CA ALA A 1127 5.65 36.79 4.25
C ALA A 1127 6.29 35.58 3.54
N ILE A 1128 5.80 35.33 2.33
CA ILE A 1128 6.45 34.52 1.30
C ILE A 1128 7.80 35.18 0.95
N GLY A 1129 8.89 34.46 1.15
CA GLY A 1129 10.19 34.66 0.47
C GLY A 1129 10.85 36.03 0.64
N ASN A 1130 11.65 36.21 1.69
CA ASN A 1130 13.05 36.67 1.65
C ASN A 1130 13.68 36.68 3.06
N SER A 1131 15.02 36.59 3.10
CA SER A 1131 15.86 36.46 4.31
C SER A 1131 15.85 37.73 5.17
N HIS A 1132 15.86 37.61 6.50
CA HIS A 1132 16.06 38.74 7.41
C HIS A 1132 17.25 38.53 8.36
N CYS A 1133 18.26 39.36 8.16
CA CYS A 1133 19.22 39.77 9.17
C CYS A 1133 18.57 40.85 10.05
N GLN A 1134 18.85 40.80 11.35
CA GLN A 1134 18.59 41.81 12.40
C GLN A 1134 17.15 41.92 12.90
N GLY A 1135 17.00 41.86 14.22
CA GLY A 1135 15.74 41.99 14.94
C GLY A 1135 15.69 43.31 15.71
N GLU A 1136 14.48 43.85 15.85
CA GLU A 1136 14.17 44.93 16.78
C GLU A 1136 12.85 44.65 17.50
N ASP A 1137 12.80 45.15 18.74
CA ASP A 1137 11.77 44.97 19.76
C ASP A 1137 10.69 46.05 19.59
N THR A 1138 9.39 45.69 19.58
CA THR A 1138 8.31 46.68 19.40
C THR A 1138 7.11 46.40 20.32
N THR A 1139 7.11 47.07 21.46
CA THR A 1139 5.90 47.55 22.15
C THR A 1139 5.57 48.95 21.62
N ASP A 1140 4.53 49.12 20.81
CA ASP A 1140 3.53 50.19 20.97
C ASP A 1140 2.47 50.22 19.86
N GLU A 1141 1.28 50.71 20.25
CA GLU A 1141 0.06 50.79 19.45
C GLU A 1141 0.00 51.97 18.46
N SER A 1142 -0.77 51.76 17.38
CA SER A 1142 -1.70 52.71 16.73
C SER A 1142 -1.28 53.54 15.48
N ARG A 1143 -2.27 53.63 14.55
CA ARG A 1143 -2.46 54.54 13.37
C ARG A 1143 -1.59 54.20 12.13
N GLY A 1144 -2.04 54.26 10.87
CA GLY A 1144 -3.26 54.72 10.20
C GLY A 1144 -2.91 55.36 8.84
N ALA A 1145 -3.47 54.83 7.74
CA ALA A 1145 -3.76 55.43 6.42
C ALA A 1145 -2.65 55.94 5.43
N GLU A 1146 -2.97 55.76 4.12
CA GLU A 1146 -2.51 56.48 2.89
C GLU A 1146 -1.03 56.27 2.42
N GLU A 1147 -0.60 56.28 1.15
CA GLU A 1147 -1.21 56.46 -0.18
C GLU A 1147 -0.22 55.99 -1.30
N GLN A 1148 -0.82 55.68 -2.45
CA GLN A 1148 -0.42 55.67 -3.87
C GLN A 1148 1.00 55.99 -4.43
N ARG A 1149 1.31 55.25 -5.53
CA ARG A 1149 1.99 55.65 -6.82
C ARG A 1149 3.53 55.89 -6.75
N SER A 1150 4.39 55.62 -7.73
CA SER A 1150 4.25 55.40 -9.19
C SER A 1150 5.61 55.00 -9.84
N ARG A 1151 5.53 54.20 -10.92
CA ARG A 1151 6.27 54.22 -12.22
C ARG A 1151 7.79 54.44 -12.33
N GLY A 1152 8.41 53.57 -13.13
CA GLY A 1152 9.20 53.93 -14.35
C GLY A 1152 10.55 53.21 -14.48
N VAL A 1153 10.73 52.27 -15.43
CA VAL A 1153 11.37 52.40 -16.79
C VAL A 1153 12.89 52.71 -16.69
N GLU A 1154 13.89 51.97 -17.21
CA GLU A 1154 14.24 51.48 -18.58
C GLU A 1154 15.48 50.54 -18.41
N GLU A 1155 15.54 49.31 -18.95
CA GLU A 1155 16.07 48.87 -20.26
C GLU A 1155 17.59 49.05 -20.51
N LEU A 1156 18.33 47.94 -20.77
CA LEU A 1156 19.20 47.75 -21.96
C LEU A 1156 19.99 46.41 -21.96
N ARG A 1157 20.22 45.93 -23.19
CA ARG A 1157 20.67 44.61 -23.66
C ARG A 1157 22.19 44.50 -23.91
N ASN A 1158 22.70 43.27 -23.96
CA ASN A 1158 23.43 42.61 -25.10
C ASN A 1158 24.51 41.59 -24.61
N LYS A 1159 24.38 40.30 -25.00
CA LYS A 1159 25.12 39.53 -26.04
C LYS A 1159 26.50 39.02 -25.60
N GLU A 1160 26.64 37.71 -25.37
CA GLU A 1160 27.14 36.67 -26.29
C GLU A 1160 28.65 36.75 -26.58
N GLU A 1161 29.41 35.76 -26.09
CA GLU A 1161 30.63 35.31 -26.76
C GLU A 1161 30.94 33.82 -26.47
N ILE A 1162 31.33 33.15 -27.55
CA ILE A 1162 31.63 31.72 -27.70
C ILE A 1162 33.14 31.53 -27.51
N CYS A 1163 33.56 30.45 -26.86
CA CYS A 1163 34.94 29.99 -26.92
C CYS A 1163 35.00 28.47 -27.14
N THR A 1164 35.49 28.08 -28.31
CA THR A 1164 35.81 26.71 -28.72
C THR A 1164 37.26 26.39 -28.38
N SER A 1165 37.52 25.25 -27.73
CA SER A 1165 38.84 24.61 -27.77
C SER A 1165 38.71 23.09 -27.76
N SER A 1166 39.47 22.48 -28.66
CA SER A 1166 39.56 21.05 -28.95
C SER A 1166 40.49 20.33 -27.96
N PHE A 1167 40.09 19.14 -27.50
CA PHE A 1167 40.96 18.22 -26.74
C PHE A 1167 41.17 16.90 -27.52
N PRO A 1168 42.39 16.33 -27.49
CA PRO A 1168 42.74 15.12 -28.23
C PRO A 1168 42.22 13.84 -27.57
N SER A 1169 41.98 12.83 -28.40
CA SER A 1169 41.45 11.51 -28.08
C SER A 1169 42.37 10.66 -27.19
N ALA A 1170 41.92 10.33 -25.98
CA ALA A 1170 42.51 9.29 -25.13
C ALA A 1170 41.84 7.91 -25.38
N PRO A 1171 42.52 6.77 -25.15
CA PRO A 1171 41.96 5.44 -25.34
C PRO A 1171 40.95 5.09 -24.23
N LEU A 1172 39.84 4.46 -24.59
CA LEU A 1172 38.78 4.03 -23.67
C LEU A 1172 39.21 2.81 -22.80
N PRO A 1173 38.79 2.74 -21.52
CA PRO A 1173 39.14 1.65 -20.59
C PRO A 1173 38.36 0.34 -20.86
N PRO A 1174 38.79 -0.81 -20.28
CA PRO A 1174 38.22 -2.14 -20.57
C PRO A 1174 36.82 -2.37 -19.95
N CYS A 1175 36.07 -3.30 -20.57
CA CYS A 1175 34.67 -3.61 -20.27
C CYS A 1175 34.42 -4.11 -18.82
N PRO A 1176 33.32 -3.68 -18.17
CA PRO A 1176 32.86 -4.28 -16.93
C PRO A 1176 32.12 -5.61 -17.20
N SER A 1177 32.51 -6.67 -16.49
CA SER A 1177 31.86 -7.98 -16.53
C SER A 1177 30.59 -8.00 -15.67
N ALA A 1178 29.60 -8.78 -16.12
CA ALA A 1178 28.22 -8.77 -15.67
C ALA A 1178 28.04 -9.19 -14.20
N LEU A 1179 27.46 -8.28 -13.39
CA LEU A 1179 26.47 -8.52 -12.33
C LEU A 1179 26.21 -7.19 -11.60
N PHE A 1180 25.02 -6.61 -11.80
CA PHE A 1180 24.55 -5.33 -11.24
C PHE A 1180 25.38 -4.10 -11.64
N THR A 1181 24.87 -3.33 -12.60
CA THR A 1181 25.52 -2.08 -12.97
C THR A 1181 25.16 -1.01 -11.95
N ASP A 1182 26.12 -0.58 -11.13
CA ASP A 1182 25.93 0.57 -10.26
C ASP A 1182 25.62 1.83 -11.11
N ARG A 1183 24.91 2.83 -10.55
CA ARG A 1183 24.50 4.02 -11.31
C ARG A 1183 25.68 4.85 -11.82
N VAL A 1184 26.86 4.78 -11.22
CA VAL A 1184 28.05 5.49 -11.70
C VAL A 1184 28.54 4.85 -13.00
N THR A 1185 28.63 3.52 -13.02
CA THR A 1185 28.91 2.75 -14.24
C THR A 1185 27.82 2.98 -15.29
N LEU A 1186 26.57 3.10 -14.88
CA LEU A 1186 25.44 3.38 -15.76
C LEU A 1186 25.50 4.80 -16.36
N LEU A 1187 25.81 5.82 -15.55
CA LEU A 1187 26.04 7.19 -15.99
C LEU A 1187 27.27 7.31 -16.87
N HIS A 1188 28.32 6.53 -16.59
CA HIS A 1188 29.50 6.44 -17.42
C HIS A 1188 29.16 5.81 -18.78
N CYS A 1189 28.37 4.73 -18.78
CA CYS A 1189 27.79 4.18 -20.00
C CYS A 1189 26.92 5.22 -20.73
N VAL A 1190 26.12 6.03 -20.02
CA VAL A 1190 25.36 7.13 -20.63
C VAL A 1190 26.30 8.12 -21.31
N GLU A 1191 27.38 8.55 -20.65
CA GLU A 1191 28.35 9.47 -21.26
C GLU A 1191 29.10 8.85 -22.44
N ILE A 1192 29.49 7.57 -22.35
CA ILE A 1192 30.08 6.83 -23.47
C ILE A 1192 29.09 6.80 -24.63
N LEU A 1193 27.82 6.48 -24.36
CA LEU A 1193 26.78 6.44 -25.38
C LEU A 1193 26.56 7.83 -25.98
N ARG A 1194 26.46 8.91 -25.19
CA ARG A 1194 26.37 10.31 -25.67
C ARG A 1194 27.57 10.72 -26.51
N SER A 1195 28.78 10.29 -26.13
CA SER A 1195 29.99 10.48 -26.95
C SER A 1195 29.91 9.69 -28.25
N GLY A 1196 29.30 8.50 -28.24
CA GLY A 1196 28.96 7.73 -29.43
C GLY A 1196 27.96 8.45 -30.34
N ILE A 1197 26.94 9.07 -29.76
CA ILE A 1197 25.89 9.82 -30.47
C ILE A 1197 26.49 10.97 -31.27
N SER A 1198 27.42 11.72 -30.68
CA SER A 1198 28.12 12.81 -31.39
C SER A 1198 29.09 12.33 -32.48
N ARG A 1199 29.49 11.05 -32.44
CA ARG A 1199 30.40 10.42 -33.42
C ARG A 1199 29.69 9.62 -34.51
N GLY A 1200 28.36 9.56 -34.48
CA GLY A 1200 27.53 8.93 -35.50
C GLY A 1200 27.27 7.43 -35.29
N VAL A 1201 26.50 6.85 -36.21
CA VAL A 1201 25.81 5.57 -36.07
C VAL A 1201 26.74 4.38 -35.81
N ASP A 1202 27.91 4.32 -36.48
CA ASP A 1202 28.86 3.21 -36.32
C ASP A 1202 29.54 3.20 -34.95
N ALA A 1203 29.77 4.39 -34.36
CA ALA A 1203 30.31 4.51 -33.01
C ALA A 1203 29.30 4.00 -31.97
N ILE A 1204 28.01 4.31 -32.16
CA ILE A 1204 26.92 3.80 -31.32
C ILE A 1204 26.89 2.26 -31.38
N LYS A 1205 26.91 1.65 -32.58
CA LYS A 1205 26.97 0.19 -32.73
C LYS A 1205 28.18 -0.41 -32.03
N GLY A 1206 29.35 0.18 -32.21
CA GLY A 1206 30.61 -0.30 -31.63
C GLY A 1206 30.63 -0.22 -30.09
N ILE A 1207 29.94 0.77 -29.51
CA ILE A 1207 29.75 0.89 -28.06
C ILE A 1207 28.77 -0.19 -27.56
N LEU A 1208 27.61 -0.30 -28.19
CA LEU A 1208 26.57 -1.25 -27.75
C LEU A 1208 27.06 -2.70 -27.83
N LYS A 1209 27.82 -3.08 -28.87
CA LYS A 1209 28.43 -4.43 -29.00
C LYS A 1209 29.28 -4.85 -27.81
N ARG A 1210 29.77 -3.91 -27.00
CA ARG A 1210 30.61 -4.18 -25.82
C ARG A 1210 29.82 -4.38 -24.53
N TRP A 1211 28.50 -4.17 -24.57
CA TRP A 1211 27.62 -4.24 -23.41
C TRP A 1211 26.65 -5.42 -23.54
N THR A 1212 26.24 -5.96 -22.39
CA THR A 1212 25.16 -6.94 -22.33
C THR A 1212 23.82 -6.28 -22.66
N GLY A 1213 22.83 -7.08 -23.08
CA GLY A 1213 21.49 -6.59 -23.42
C GLY A 1213 20.86 -5.81 -22.28
N ASP A 1214 20.97 -6.33 -21.05
CA ASP A 1214 20.46 -5.65 -19.86
C ASP A 1214 21.15 -4.29 -19.61
N LEU A 1215 22.49 -4.22 -19.72
CA LEU A 1215 23.24 -2.97 -19.58
C LEU A 1215 22.90 -1.94 -20.67
N ARG A 1216 22.69 -2.40 -21.91
CA ARG A 1216 22.25 -1.53 -23.01
C ARG A 1216 20.89 -0.93 -22.71
N TRP A 1217 19.94 -1.74 -22.26
CA TRP A 1217 18.62 -1.27 -21.88
C TRP A 1217 18.73 -0.25 -20.76
N GLU A 1218 19.36 -0.61 -19.64
CA GLU A 1218 19.50 0.28 -18.48
C GLU A 1218 20.18 1.61 -18.84
N THR A 1219 21.26 1.58 -19.63
CA THR A 1219 21.95 2.80 -20.08
C THR A 1219 21.04 3.70 -20.91
N VAL A 1220 20.24 3.14 -21.81
CA VAL A 1220 19.27 3.91 -22.61
C VAL A 1220 18.15 4.49 -21.73
N LEU A 1221 17.72 3.79 -20.67
CA LEU A 1221 16.76 4.33 -19.69
C LEU A 1221 17.29 5.60 -19.03
N GLU A 1222 18.55 5.55 -18.58
CA GLU A 1222 19.18 6.65 -17.87
C GLU A 1222 19.53 7.80 -18.84
N LEU A 1223 19.88 7.49 -20.10
CA LEU A 1223 20.04 8.48 -21.16
C LEU A 1223 18.73 9.22 -21.46
N GLU A 1224 17.59 8.53 -21.53
CA GLU A 1224 16.29 9.18 -21.73
C GLU A 1224 15.96 10.14 -20.57
N ALA A 1225 16.35 9.78 -19.34
CA ALA A 1225 16.14 10.63 -18.18
C ALA A 1225 17.01 11.89 -18.18
N ILE A 1226 18.24 11.80 -18.69
CA ILE A 1226 19.25 12.87 -18.60
C ILE A 1226 19.26 13.76 -19.86
N ALA A 1227 19.08 13.17 -21.03
CA ALA A 1227 19.19 13.83 -22.32
C ALA A 1227 18.19 13.24 -23.32
N ALA A 1228 16.90 13.32 -23.00
CA ALA A 1228 15.81 12.84 -23.86
C ALA A 1228 15.95 13.34 -25.31
N SER A 1229 16.29 14.62 -25.51
CA SER A 1229 16.46 15.22 -26.84
C SER A 1229 17.56 14.56 -27.66
N GLU A 1230 18.66 14.13 -27.04
CA GLU A 1230 19.76 13.42 -27.72
C GLU A 1230 19.36 12.01 -28.11
N LEU A 1231 18.67 11.30 -27.22
CA LEU A 1231 18.10 9.99 -27.55
C LEU A 1231 17.10 10.09 -28.71
N ARG A 1232 16.24 11.11 -28.72
CA ARG A 1232 15.31 11.36 -29.84
C ARG A 1232 16.03 11.66 -31.15
N LEU A 1233 17.19 12.33 -31.11
CA LEU A 1233 18.02 12.55 -32.30
C LEU A 1233 18.53 11.21 -32.86
N VAL A 1234 19.00 10.32 -31.99
CA VAL A 1234 19.43 8.96 -32.38
C VAL A 1234 18.28 8.17 -32.97
N GLU A 1235 17.10 8.19 -32.35
CA GLU A 1235 15.91 7.50 -32.87
C GLU A 1235 15.53 7.96 -34.28
N SER A 1236 15.68 9.27 -34.56
CA SER A 1236 15.39 9.84 -35.87
C SER A 1236 16.40 9.43 -36.94
N GLN A 1237 17.66 9.27 -36.57
CA GLN A 1237 18.77 8.91 -37.46
C GLN A 1237 18.90 7.39 -37.64
N VAL A 1238 18.50 6.63 -36.62
CA VAL A 1238 18.63 5.18 -36.53
C VAL A 1238 17.29 4.57 -36.10
N PRO A 1239 16.39 4.29 -37.06
CA PRO A 1239 15.08 3.70 -36.75
C PRO A 1239 15.16 2.33 -36.05
N GLU A 1240 16.27 1.59 -36.23
CA GLU A 1240 16.53 0.25 -35.67
C GLU A 1240 17.27 0.30 -34.31
N PHE A 1241 17.52 1.49 -33.74
CA PHE A 1241 18.38 1.66 -32.56
C PHE A 1241 17.97 0.77 -31.39
N TYR A 1242 16.67 0.64 -31.12
CA TYR A 1242 16.15 -0.20 -30.05
C TYR A 1242 16.32 -1.70 -30.30
N GLU A 1243 16.40 -2.13 -31.55
CA GLU A 1243 16.67 -3.52 -31.90
C GLU A 1243 18.12 -3.88 -31.54
N TRP A 1244 19.06 -2.94 -31.70
CA TRP A 1244 20.46 -3.10 -31.33
C TRP A 1244 20.71 -3.24 -29.83
N LEU A 1245 19.72 -2.92 -28.99
CA LEU A 1245 19.79 -3.18 -27.55
C LEU A 1245 19.59 -4.67 -27.24
N SER A 1246 19.08 -5.46 -28.18
CA SER A 1246 18.98 -6.92 -28.07
C SER A 1246 20.30 -7.58 -28.45
N GLU A 1247 20.81 -8.48 -27.61
CA GLU A 1247 21.99 -9.30 -27.94
C GLU A 1247 21.76 -10.21 -29.15
N GLU A 1248 20.52 -10.60 -29.41
CA GLU A 1248 20.14 -11.41 -30.59
C GLU A 1248 20.37 -10.65 -31.92
N VAL A 1249 20.24 -9.33 -31.90
CA VAL A 1249 20.35 -8.47 -33.10
C VAL A 1249 21.76 -7.90 -33.23
N LEU A 1250 22.36 -7.53 -32.10
CA LEU A 1250 23.72 -7.02 -32.03
C LEU A 1250 24.49 -7.87 -31.01
N PRO A 1251 25.10 -8.99 -31.41
CA PRO A 1251 25.82 -9.89 -30.51
C PRO A 1251 26.92 -9.16 -29.75
N MET A 1252 27.12 -9.55 -28.49
CA MET A 1252 28.20 -9.01 -27.69
C MET A 1252 29.54 -9.47 -28.26
N GLU A 1253 30.42 -8.54 -28.62
CA GLU A 1253 31.80 -8.85 -28.99
C GLU A 1253 32.60 -9.01 -27.68
N TRP A 1254 32.97 -10.25 -27.37
CA TRP A 1254 33.88 -10.53 -26.27
C TRP A 1254 35.24 -9.91 -26.62
N ALA A 1255 35.65 -8.90 -25.87
CA ALA A 1255 37.04 -8.45 -25.91
C ALA A 1255 37.89 -9.60 -25.34
N GLY A 1256 38.69 -10.23 -26.21
CA GLY A 1256 39.72 -11.19 -25.80
C GLY A 1256 40.81 -10.55 -24.95
#